data_AF-A0A822FZ82-F1
#
_entry.id   AF-A0A822FZ82-F1
#
_cell.length_a   1.000
_cell.length_b   1.000
_cell.length_c   1.000
_cell.angle_alpha   90.00
_cell.angle_beta   90.00
_cell.angle_gamma   90.00
#
_symmetry.space_group_name_H-M   'P 1'
#
loop_
_entity.id
_entity.type
_entity.pdbx_description
1 polymer ?
#
loop_
_entity_poly.entity_id
_entity_poly.type
_entity_poly.pdbx_seq_one_letter_code
_entity_poly.pdbx_strand_id
1 'polypeptide(L)'
;MKSDYQLARFDYEYQDQLLERQFLQLQPTDQQIEFSKNLYKFYYEYQTAKKELIELKHRIQCNYPTQQSVTQALSMLSRTISTTVVNPNFYHQEIDQDEKKLQDCLNNFMMKSIQEAEKKISQCRLLFQKQEQLSQSILTSSLVDILYRRYELCKRKLDCTEQFRLNYYLRQHFGQQSDEFNLAKISFSPTIIIHASMHVFNKEHLRLLSRGPSYVPPYQMTKKQNLENNYKQLQHDLNLLFVKSNLNMVQSMFLQKQIKDSYMEMFSNPILSKSIYERAHYEQQLIEQIRNDLKSFDLILRRTHDHQNVFYLGDRKLFEKLSNEFMLQTDLFEIETTIDQTTRDYLTNKIKLMNREFENIFMNTTKYKDELKKINVIIDKGELPYLYFLPDLSEQPLLNVKPMIMTTQYNATYRLGKFLNQLLQPVIDIHQQGRIFHNGNDFLEKFHNYIDQYDRLRSTTNFVTITINNFYHLVPHHVLLSTLLDFFVKYYHLPIVENIHITKIVRLTSLFLHNNRFYYDGKIYRFIKGGPSNSGLIETLSNIYVNRMEKFLIDQSSMKQNEFYGRYHNQIFFTWNQSLDELQQILKSMTSEYHHLNFDIHFGKKLNYLDLYLENHDGILYSRVHYQENQQPSTLPYIS
;
A
#
# COMPACT_ATOMS: atom_id res chain seq x y z
N MET A 1 10.75 -11.32 9.54
CA MET A 1 11.52 -12.42 8.88
C MET A 1 11.63 -12.26 7.36
N LYS A 2 10.53 -12.19 6.58
CA LYS A 2 10.61 -11.88 5.13
C LYS A 2 11.01 -10.41 4.87
N SER A 3 10.57 -9.48 5.71
CA SER A 3 11.07 -8.08 5.75
C SER A 3 12.58 -8.03 5.94
N ASP A 4 13.07 -8.75 6.95
CA ASP A 4 14.46 -8.71 7.39
C ASP A 4 15.37 -9.36 6.34
N TYR A 5 14.88 -10.41 5.68
CA TYR A 5 15.55 -11.00 4.53
C TYR A 5 15.60 -10.06 3.31
N GLN A 6 14.51 -9.35 2.99
CA GLN A 6 14.52 -8.38 1.90
C GLN A 6 15.46 -7.21 2.20
N LEU A 7 15.41 -6.65 3.42
CA LEU A 7 16.32 -5.59 3.88
C LEU A 7 17.78 -6.05 3.81
N ALA A 8 18.09 -7.23 4.33
CA ALA A 8 19.43 -7.81 4.25
C ALA A 8 19.87 -7.99 2.78
N ARG A 9 18.99 -8.50 1.90
CA ARG A 9 19.28 -8.66 0.47
C ARG A 9 19.63 -7.33 -0.21
N PHE A 10 18.86 -6.27 0.04
CA PHE A 10 19.15 -4.94 -0.50
C PHE A 10 20.48 -4.38 0.04
N ASP A 11 20.75 -4.56 1.32
CA ASP A 11 22.02 -4.14 1.92
C ASP A 11 23.22 -4.87 1.31
N TYR A 12 23.10 -6.18 1.02
CA TYR A 12 24.15 -6.94 0.33
C TYR A 12 24.36 -6.48 -1.11
N GLU A 13 23.29 -6.22 -1.87
CA GLU A 13 23.40 -5.73 -3.25
C GLU A 13 24.06 -4.34 -3.33
N TYR A 14 23.80 -3.47 -2.35
CA TYR A 14 24.42 -2.14 -2.29
C TYR A 14 25.88 -2.16 -1.82
N GLN A 15 26.21 -2.98 -0.82
CA GLN A 15 27.60 -3.15 -0.38
C GLN A 15 28.48 -3.74 -1.49
N ASP A 16 27.92 -4.63 -2.33
CA ASP A 16 28.65 -5.16 -3.49
C ASP A 16 28.90 -4.07 -4.54
N GLN A 17 27.92 -3.20 -4.80
CA GLN A 17 28.08 -2.04 -5.70
C GLN A 17 29.10 -1.02 -5.17
N LEU A 18 29.12 -0.77 -3.86
CA LEU A 18 30.09 0.12 -3.23
C LEU A 18 31.51 -0.43 -3.39
N LEU A 19 31.70 -1.72 -3.13
CA LEU A 19 32.99 -2.39 -3.30
C LEU A 19 33.42 -2.49 -4.76
N GLU A 20 32.48 -2.69 -5.69
CA GLU A 20 32.74 -2.65 -7.14
C GLU A 20 33.24 -1.27 -7.58
N ARG A 21 32.67 -0.19 -7.04
CA ARG A 21 33.19 1.16 -7.31
C ARG A 21 34.55 1.41 -6.72
N GLN A 22 34.77 1.01 -5.47
CA GLN A 22 36.09 1.10 -4.85
C GLN A 22 37.12 0.32 -5.67
N PHE A 23 36.75 -0.85 -6.18
CA PHE A 23 37.57 -1.64 -7.09
C PHE A 23 37.87 -0.88 -8.40
N LEU A 24 36.86 -0.30 -9.06
CA LEU A 24 37.04 0.45 -10.32
C LEU A 24 37.83 1.76 -10.13
N GLN A 25 37.69 2.43 -8.99
CA GLN A 25 38.45 3.65 -8.67
C GLN A 25 39.96 3.41 -8.57
N LEU A 26 40.37 2.18 -8.25
CA LEU A 26 41.78 1.78 -8.20
C LEU A 26 42.39 1.51 -9.58
N GLN A 27 41.62 1.67 -10.67
CA GLN A 27 42.07 1.45 -12.05
C GLN A 27 42.75 0.07 -12.26
N PRO A 28 42.04 -1.05 -11.97
CA PRO A 28 42.61 -2.38 -12.08
C PRO A 28 42.91 -2.73 -13.54
N THR A 29 43.96 -3.50 -13.77
CA THR A 29 44.31 -3.97 -15.12
C THR A 29 43.27 -4.96 -15.66
N ASP A 30 43.20 -5.16 -16.98
CA ASP A 30 42.27 -6.12 -17.59
C ASP A 30 42.44 -7.54 -17.03
N GLN A 31 43.68 -7.95 -16.75
CA GLN A 31 43.98 -9.23 -16.10
C GLN A 31 43.40 -9.33 -14.68
N GLN A 32 43.40 -8.22 -13.93
CA GLN A 32 42.83 -8.17 -12.58
C GLN A 32 41.29 -8.16 -12.60
N ILE A 33 40.69 -7.50 -13.60
CA ILE A 33 39.24 -7.52 -13.85
C ILE A 33 38.79 -8.94 -14.24
N GLU A 34 39.51 -9.60 -15.15
CA GLU A 34 39.22 -10.97 -15.57
C GLU A 34 39.39 -11.96 -14.41
N PHE A 35 40.45 -11.80 -13.62
CA PHE A 35 40.66 -12.59 -12.40
C PHE A 35 39.49 -12.43 -11.41
N SER A 36 39.04 -11.19 -11.14
CA SER A 36 37.90 -10.91 -10.26
C SER A 36 36.61 -11.58 -10.74
N LYS A 37 36.33 -11.52 -12.06
CA LYS A 37 35.17 -12.19 -12.67
C LYS A 37 35.26 -13.72 -12.54
N ASN A 38 36.43 -14.29 -12.79
CA ASN A 38 36.65 -15.74 -12.68
C ASN A 38 36.50 -16.22 -11.24
N LEU A 39 37.08 -15.51 -10.26
CA LEU A 39 36.94 -15.82 -8.83
C LEU A 39 35.46 -15.84 -8.41
N TYR A 40 34.67 -14.87 -8.88
CA TYR A 40 33.24 -14.80 -8.61
C TYR A 40 32.47 -15.97 -9.24
N LYS A 41 32.78 -16.31 -10.49
CA LYS A 41 32.20 -17.45 -11.19
C LYS A 41 32.46 -18.77 -10.47
N PHE A 42 33.71 -19.03 -10.09
CA PHE A 42 34.08 -20.27 -9.37
C PHE A 42 33.42 -20.36 -7.99
N TYR A 43 33.30 -19.24 -7.27
CA TYR A 43 32.58 -19.18 -6.02
C TYR A 43 31.08 -19.51 -6.20
N TYR A 44 30.43 -18.92 -7.21
CA TYR A 44 29.03 -19.19 -7.54
C TYR A 44 28.79 -20.67 -7.88
N GLU A 45 29.66 -21.27 -8.69
CA GLU A 45 29.61 -22.69 -9.06
C GLU A 45 29.78 -23.61 -7.85
N TYR A 46 30.77 -23.33 -6.97
CA TYR A 46 31.00 -24.08 -5.73
C TYR A 46 29.77 -24.05 -4.80
N GLN A 47 29.16 -22.88 -4.62
CA GLN A 47 27.99 -22.73 -3.75
C GLN A 47 26.72 -23.34 -4.34
N THR A 48 26.54 -23.26 -5.66
CA THR A 48 25.41 -23.93 -6.35
C THR A 48 25.49 -25.45 -6.17
N ALA A 49 26.68 -26.04 -6.30
CA ALA A 49 26.87 -27.47 -6.05
C ALA A 49 26.61 -27.86 -4.58
N LYS A 50 27.03 -27.02 -3.61
CA LYS A 50 26.73 -27.22 -2.18
C LYS A 50 25.23 -27.19 -1.89
N LYS A 51 24.51 -26.26 -2.51
CA LYS A 51 23.06 -26.14 -2.43
C LYS A 51 22.34 -27.37 -3.01
N GLU A 52 22.75 -27.83 -4.19
CA GLU A 52 22.22 -29.07 -4.81
C GLU A 52 22.39 -30.27 -3.88
N LEU A 53 23.54 -30.42 -3.21
CA LEU A 53 23.78 -31.51 -2.26
C LEU A 53 22.86 -31.43 -1.03
N ILE A 54 22.63 -30.23 -0.48
CA ILE A 54 21.74 -30.04 0.68
C ILE A 54 20.29 -30.37 0.29
N GLU A 55 19.82 -29.90 -0.87
CA GLU A 55 18.50 -30.22 -1.39
C GLU A 55 18.34 -31.74 -1.64
N LEU A 56 19.39 -32.40 -2.15
CA LEU A 56 19.43 -33.85 -2.33
C LEU A 56 19.37 -34.61 -0.99
N LYS A 57 20.23 -34.26 -0.03
CA LYS A 57 20.25 -34.87 1.31
C LYS A 57 18.91 -34.71 2.04
N HIS A 58 18.28 -33.55 1.91
CA HIS A 58 16.99 -33.28 2.53
C HIS A 58 15.81 -33.99 1.82
N ARG A 59 15.80 -34.07 0.48
CA ARG A 59 14.82 -34.90 -0.25
C ARG A 59 14.87 -36.35 0.20
N ILE A 60 16.08 -36.89 0.40
CA ILE A 60 16.29 -38.26 0.89
C ILE A 60 15.78 -38.41 2.33
N GLN A 61 16.02 -37.42 3.19
CA GLN A 61 15.59 -37.43 4.59
C GLN A 61 14.05 -37.29 4.74
N CYS A 62 13.38 -36.58 3.84
CA CYS A 62 11.92 -36.41 3.83
C CYS A 62 11.17 -37.51 3.06
N ASN A 63 11.79 -38.12 2.04
CA ASN A 63 11.21 -39.22 1.26
C ASN A 63 11.57 -40.60 1.83
N TYR A 64 12.04 -40.71 3.07
CA TYR A 64 12.00 -42.00 3.77
C TYR A 64 10.54 -42.44 3.78
N PRO A 65 10.16 -43.51 3.06
CA PRO A 65 8.77 -43.89 3.00
C PRO A 65 8.39 -44.36 4.39
N THR A 66 7.45 -43.68 5.05
CA THR A 66 6.74 -44.28 6.17
C THR A 66 6.08 -45.56 5.66
N GLN A 67 6.05 -46.62 6.48
CA GLN A 67 5.50 -47.94 6.12
C GLN A 67 4.17 -47.85 5.32
N GLN A 68 3.33 -46.86 5.64
CA GLN A 68 2.06 -46.59 4.95
C GLN A 68 2.16 -46.27 3.44
N SER A 69 3.22 -45.61 2.99
CA SER A 69 3.37 -45.22 1.57
C SER A 69 3.76 -46.41 0.67
N VAL A 70 4.54 -47.36 1.22
CA VAL A 70 4.86 -48.63 0.53
C VAL A 70 3.65 -49.55 0.53
N THR A 71 2.87 -49.59 1.62
CA THR A 71 1.60 -50.35 1.66
C THR A 71 0.58 -49.84 0.64
N GLN A 72 0.51 -48.52 0.40
CA GLN A 72 -0.37 -47.93 -0.61
C GLN A 72 0.06 -48.28 -2.05
N ALA A 73 1.36 -48.21 -2.36
CA ALA A 73 1.86 -48.59 -3.69
C ALA A 73 1.67 -50.10 -3.97
N LEU A 74 1.91 -50.97 -2.98
CA LEU A 74 1.68 -52.41 -3.08
C LEU A 74 0.18 -52.77 -3.16
N SER A 75 -0.70 -52.00 -2.53
CA SER A 75 -2.17 -52.16 -2.70
C SER A 75 -2.63 -51.86 -4.13
N MET A 76 -1.94 -50.97 -4.85
CA MET A 76 -2.21 -50.69 -6.27
C MET A 76 -1.66 -51.79 -7.18
N LEU A 77 -0.49 -52.37 -6.86
CA LEU A 77 0.07 -53.52 -7.59
C LEU A 77 -0.71 -54.83 -7.35
N SER A 78 -1.16 -55.10 -6.12
CA SER A 78 -2.02 -56.25 -5.76
C SER A 78 -3.37 -56.22 -6.50
N ARG A 79 -3.93 -55.03 -6.73
CA ARG A 79 -5.13 -54.84 -7.57
C ARG A 79 -4.91 -55.17 -9.04
N THR A 80 -3.66 -55.20 -9.51
CA THR A 80 -3.32 -55.52 -10.91
C THR A 80 -3.09 -57.02 -11.12
N ILE A 81 -2.82 -57.80 -10.05
CA ILE A 81 -2.45 -59.23 -10.13
C ILE A 81 -3.63 -60.18 -9.79
N SER A 82 -4.82 -59.64 -9.49
CA SER A 82 -6.00 -60.40 -9.07
C SER A 82 -6.78 -61.09 -10.22
N THR A 83 -6.10 -61.84 -11.11
CA THR A 83 -6.79 -62.67 -12.13
C THR A 83 -6.41 -64.15 -12.18
N THR A 84 -5.65 -64.70 -11.23
CA THR A 84 -5.46 -66.16 -11.16
C THR A 84 -5.35 -66.66 -9.73
N VAL A 85 -6.23 -67.59 -9.39
CA VAL A 85 -6.41 -68.26 -8.09
C VAL A 85 -5.16 -69.04 -7.69
N VAL A 86 -4.45 -68.67 -6.60
CA VAL A 86 -3.69 -69.60 -5.72
C VAL A 86 -3.47 -68.99 -4.30
N ASN A 87 -3.75 -69.80 -3.28
CA ASN A 87 -3.37 -69.80 -1.86
C ASN A 87 -2.64 -68.56 -1.22
N PRO A 88 -3.23 -67.87 -0.21
CA PRO A 88 -2.68 -66.62 0.37
C PRO A 88 -1.40 -66.75 1.23
N ASN A 89 -1.06 -67.95 1.71
CA ASN A 89 0.01 -68.09 2.72
C ASN A 89 1.43 -68.23 2.13
N PHE A 90 1.58 -68.37 0.81
CA PHE A 90 2.91 -68.41 0.15
C PHE A 90 3.38 -67.02 -0.32
N TYR A 91 2.46 -66.07 -0.53
CA TYR A 91 2.78 -64.74 -1.08
C TYR A 91 3.43 -63.78 -0.08
N HIS A 92 3.18 -63.94 1.23
CA HIS A 92 3.70 -63.00 2.21
C HIS A 92 5.22 -63.06 2.41
N GLN A 93 5.88 -64.19 2.13
CA GLN A 93 7.33 -64.32 2.29
C GLN A 93 8.14 -63.85 1.07
N GLU A 94 7.64 -63.99 -0.15
CA GLU A 94 8.33 -63.50 -1.36
C GLU A 94 8.19 -61.97 -1.53
N ILE A 95 7.03 -61.40 -1.17
CA ILE A 95 6.80 -59.95 -1.22
C ILE A 95 7.73 -59.21 -0.25
N ASP A 96 7.94 -59.73 0.96
CA ASP A 96 8.87 -59.15 1.94
C ASP A 96 10.34 -59.15 1.47
N GLN A 97 10.75 -60.16 0.71
CA GLN A 97 12.12 -60.25 0.18
C GLN A 97 12.35 -59.29 -1.00
N ASP A 98 11.37 -59.13 -1.87
CA ASP A 98 11.48 -58.21 -3.01
C ASP A 98 11.28 -56.76 -2.59
N GLU A 99 10.46 -56.48 -1.57
CA GLU A 99 10.35 -55.16 -0.93
C GLU A 99 11.69 -54.74 -0.30
N LYS A 100 12.36 -55.67 0.38
CA LYS A 100 13.69 -55.43 0.96
C LYS A 100 14.75 -55.18 -0.12
N LYS A 101 14.76 -55.95 -1.22
CA LYS A 101 15.68 -55.71 -2.35
C LYS A 101 15.45 -54.37 -3.04
N LEU A 102 14.19 -53.96 -3.20
CA LEU A 102 13.84 -52.67 -3.82
C LEU A 102 14.29 -51.50 -2.93
N GLN A 103 14.07 -51.61 -1.62
CA GLN A 103 14.51 -50.64 -0.61
C GLN A 103 16.04 -50.51 -0.61
N ASP A 104 16.75 -51.64 -0.65
CA ASP A 104 18.22 -51.67 -0.68
C ASP A 104 18.77 -51.07 -1.99
N CYS A 105 18.11 -51.31 -3.12
CA CYS A 105 18.51 -50.75 -4.42
C CYS A 105 18.30 -49.21 -4.47
N LEU A 106 17.17 -48.72 -3.94
CA LEU A 106 16.87 -47.29 -3.80
C LEU A 106 17.88 -46.60 -2.87
N ASN A 107 18.17 -47.20 -1.71
CA ASN A 107 19.16 -46.69 -0.76
C ASN A 107 20.55 -46.61 -1.40
N ASN A 108 20.97 -47.64 -2.14
CA ASN A 108 22.25 -47.65 -2.83
C ASN A 108 22.35 -46.59 -3.94
N PHE A 109 21.27 -46.37 -4.71
CA PHE A 109 21.22 -45.31 -5.72
C PHE A 109 21.28 -43.90 -5.11
N MET A 110 20.55 -43.68 -4.00
CA MET A 110 20.56 -42.41 -3.25
C MET A 110 21.93 -42.12 -2.65
N MET A 111 22.57 -43.12 -2.03
CA MET A 111 23.92 -42.98 -1.47
C MET A 111 24.96 -42.68 -2.54
N LYS A 112 24.86 -43.31 -3.72
CA LYS A 112 25.72 -43.03 -4.87
C LYS A 112 25.55 -41.59 -5.38
N SER A 113 24.32 -41.10 -5.45
CA SER A 113 24.01 -39.72 -5.87
C SER A 113 24.58 -38.67 -4.88
N ILE A 114 24.53 -38.96 -3.58
CA ILE A 114 25.18 -38.13 -2.55
C ILE A 114 26.70 -38.11 -2.75
N GLN A 115 27.32 -39.29 -2.94
CA GLN A 115 28.77 -39.40 -3.12
C GLN A 115 29.26 -38.68 -4.38
N GLU A 116 28.50 -38.74 -5.49
CA GLU A 116 28.83 -38.02 -6.73
C GLU A 116 28.74 -36.50 -6.55
N ALA A 117 27.71 -36.00 -5.86
CA ALA A 117 27.58 -34.59 -5.53
C ALA A 117 28.68 -34.10 -4.55
N GLU A 118 29.05 -34.90 -3.55
CA GLU A 118 30.17 -34.62 -2.64
C GLU A 118 31.52 -34.59 -3.37
N LYS A 119 31.72 -35.47 -4.36
CA LYS A 119 32.90 -35.48 -5.22
C LYS A 119 32.97 -34.20 -6.08
N LYS A 120 31.84 -33.77 -6.66
CA LYS A 120 31.73 -32.53 -7.44
C LYS A 120 32.08 -31.29 -6.60
N ILE A 121 31.57 -31.22 -5.35
CA ILE A 121 31.92 -30.15 -4.41
C ILE A 121 33.41 -30.17 -4.07
N SER A 122 33.99 -31.34 -3.83
CA SER A 122 35.40 -31.50 -3.51
C SER A 122 36.31 -31.04 -4.67
N GLN A 123 35.92 -31.32 -5.91
CA GLN A 123 36.60 -30.84 -7.11
C GLN A 123 36.50 -29.32 -7.26
N CYS A 124 35.31 -28.74 -7.08
CA CYS A 124 35.13 -27.28 -7.09
C CYS A 124 35.95 -26.59 -5.99
N ARG A 125 36.06 -27.21 -4.80
CA ARG A 125 36.90 -26.71 -3.70
C ARG A 125 38.38 -26.68 -4.05
N LEU A 126 38.89 -27.73 -4.68
CA LEU A 126 40.28 -27.82 -5.14
C LEU A 126 40.61 -26.76 -6.19
N LEU A 127 39.72 -26.55 -7.16
CA LEU A 127 39.87 -25.50 -8.18
C LEU A 127 39.87 -24.10 -7.54
N PHE A 128 38.94 -23.87 -6.60
CA PHE A 128 38.87 -22.62 -5.85
C PHE A 128 40.14 -22.35 -5.03
N GLN A 129 40.65 -23.34 -4.28
CA GLN A 129 41.88 -23.21 -3.51
C GLN A 129 43.12 -22.97 -4.38
N LYS A 130 43.18 -23.59 -5.56
CA LYS A 130 44.27 -23.37 -6.52
C LYS A 130 44.26 -21.93 -7.05
N GLN A 131 43.09 -21.35 -7.23
CA GLN A 131 42.92 -19.98 -7.71
C GLN A 131 43.14 -18.93 -6.61
N GLU A 132 42.82 -19.28 -5.36
CA GLU A 132 43.13 -18.51 -4.15
C GLU A 132 44.65 -18.41 -3.93
N GLN A 133 45.41 -19.49 -4.18
CA GLN A 133 46.88 -19.45 -4.11
C GLN A 133 47.52 -18.59 -5.21
N LEU A 134 46.93 -18.54 -6.41
CA LEU A 134 47.34 -17.64 -7.50
C LEU A 134 47.09 -16.16 -7.19
N SER A 135 46.18 -15.84 -6.26
CA SER A 135 45.87 -14.45 -5.88
C SER A 135 47.02 -13.75 -5.13
N GLN A 136 47.90 -14.52 -4.47
CA GLN A 136 48.99 -13.98 -3.66
C GLN A 136 50.15 -13.40 -4.50
N SER A 137 50.22 -13.69 -5.80
CA SER A 137 51.32 -13.24 -6.67
C SER A 137 50.95 -12.10 -7.64
N ILE A 138 49.66 -11.76 -7.82
CA ILE A 138 49.19 -10.86 -8.89
C ILE A 138 48.57 -9.55 -8.37
N LEU A 139 48.16 -9.46 -7.10
CA LEU A 139 47.32 -8.37 -6.60
C LEU A 139 48.02 -7.49 -5.55
N THR A 140 47.79 -6.18 -5.61
CA THR A 140 48.23 -5.20 -4.58
C THR A 140 47.39 -5.35 -3.30
N SER A 141 47.94 -4.97 -2.14
CA SER A 141 47.30 -5.18 -0.82
C SER A 141 45.90 -4.55 -0.69
N SER A 142 45.64 -3.42 -1.38
CA SER A 142 44.33 -2.75 -1.37
C SER A 142 43.29 -3.44 -2.27
N LEU A 143 43.70 -3.99 -3.41
CA LEU A 143 42.81 -4.77 -4.29
C LEU A 143 42.44 -6.11 -3.65
N VAL A 144 43.39 -6.76 -2.97
CA VAL A 144 43.14 -7.99 -2.19
C VAL A 144 42.12 -7.73 -1.09
N ASP A 145 42.24 -6.60 -0.36
CA ASP A 145 41.28 -6.24 0.70
C ASP A 145 39.86 -6.01 0.14
N ILE A 146 39.70 -5.30 -0.98
CA ILE A 146 38.38 -5.11 -1.60
C ILE A 146 37.79 -6.43 -2.09
N LEU A 147 38.59 -7.29 -2.74
CA LEU A 147 38.14 -8.60 -3.21
C LEU A 147 37.77 -9.51 -2.04
N TYR A 148 38.53 -9.49 -0.95
CA TYR A 148 38.24 -10.22 0.27
C TYR A 148 36.95 -9.74 0.95
N ARG A 149 36.73 -8.42 1.00
CA ARG A 149 35.48 -7.84 1.51
C ARG A 149 34.28 -8.21 0.65
N ARG A 150 34.43 -8.23 -0.68
CA ARG A 150 33.36 -8.71 -1.60
C ARG A 150 33.06 -10.18 -1.37
N TYR A 151 34.10 -10.99 -1.16
CA TYR A 151 33.97 -12.40 -0.83
C TYR A 151 33.21 -12.62 0.48
N GLU A 152 33.60 -11.96 1.57
CA GLU A 152 32.92 -12.05 2.86
C GLU A 152 31.47 -11.57 2.79
N LEU A 153 31.20 -10.54 1.97
CA LEU A 153 29.84 -10.06 1.71
C LEU A 153 28.98 -11.11 1.01
N CYS A 154 29.51 -11.75 -0.03
CA CYS A 154 28.81 -12.81 -0.76
C CYS A 154 28.50 -14.00 0.16
N LYS A 155 29.45 -14.37 1.01
CA LYS A 155 29.28 -15.42 2.03
C LYS A 155 28.14 -15.11 2.98
N ARG A 156 28.10 -13.90 3.57
CA ARG A 156 27.01 -13.47 4.46
C ARG A 156 25.65 -13.42 3.75
N LYS A 157 25.61 -12.96 2.49
CA LYS A 157 24.38 -12.95 1.67
C LYS A 157 23.80 -14.35 1.48
N LEU A 158 24.67 -15.33 1.24
CA LEU A 158 24.29 -16.72 1.06
C LEU A 158 23.86 -17.35 2.38
N ASP A 159 24.62 -17.19 3.45
CA ASP A 159 24.26 -17.72 4.79
C ASP A 159 22.87 -17.20 5.23
N CYS A 160 22.59 -15.92 5.00
CA CYS A 160 21.28 -15.32 5.26
C CYS A 160 20.17 -15.92 4.38
N THR A 161 20.46 -16.21 3.11
CA THR A 161 19.51 -16.85 2.18
C THR A 161 19.24 -18.31 2.57
N GLU A 162 20.28 -19.05 2.98
CA GLU A 162 20.16 -20.42 3.47
C GLU A 162 19.33 -20.48 4.76
N GLN A 163 19.61 -19.62 5.74
CA GLN A 163 18.84 -19.54 6.98
C GLN A 163 17.38 -19.14 6.75
N PHE A 164 17.12 -18.17 5.87
CA PHE A 164 15.74 -17.78 5.54
C PHE A 164 14.97 -18.94 4.90
N ARG A 165 15.58 -19.62 3.92
CA ARG A 165 14.95 -20.79 3.27
C ARG A 165 14.70 -21.92 4.25
N LEU A 166 15.68 -22.29 5.08
CA LEU A 166 15.54 -23.34 6.09
C LEU A 166 14.36 -23.02 7.02
N ASN A 167 14.28 -21.79 7.53
CA ASN A 167 13.19 -21.36 8.40
C ASN A 167 11.83 -21.29 7.70
N TYR A 168 11.79 -20.89 6.41
CA TYR A 168 10.58 -20.88 5.61
C TYR A 168 10.03 -22.31 5.41
N TYR A 169 10.90 -23.26 5.05
CA TYR A 169 10.52 -24.66 4.85
C TYR A 169 10.12 -25.37 6.16
N LEU A 170 10.84 -25.13 7.26
CA LEU A 170 10.50 -25.68 8.58
C LEU A 170 9.10 -25.23 9.04
N ARG A 171 8.69 -23.99 8.74
CA ARG A 171 7.38 -23.47 9.12
C ARG A 171 6.23 -23.99 8.24
N GLN A 172 6.46 -24.28 6.96
CA GLN A 172 5.43 -24.86 6.09
C GLN A 172 5.10 -26.31 6.45
N HIS A 173 6.07 -27.09 6.94
CA HIS A 173 5.87 -28.53 7.19
C HIS A 173 5.52 -28.89 8.65
N PHE A 174 5.88 -28.07 9.65
CA PHE A 174 5.67 -28.39 11.08
C PHE A 174 4.54 -27.60 11.77
N GLY A 175 3.47 -27.23 11.04
CA GLY A 175 2.16 -26.95 11.65
C GLY A 175 2.06 -25.72 12.55
N GLN A 176 2.20 -24.52 11.99
CA GLN A 176 1.42 -23.37 12.46
C GLN A 176 0.61 -22.82 11.28
N GLN A 177 -0.58 -23.40 11.08
CA GLN A 177 -1.69 -22.68 10.48
C GLN A 177 -2.14 -21.64 11.52
N SER A 178 -1.53 -20.45 11.51
CA SER A 178 -2.15 -19.28 12.11
C SER A 178 -2.73 -18.43 10.98
N ASP A 179 -4.05 -18.27 11.01
CA ASP A 179 -4.88 -17.48 10.09
C ASP A 179 -4.59 -15.96 10.10
N GLU A 180 -3.40 -15.52 10.53
CA GLU A 180 -3.00 -14.11 10.61
C GLU A 180 -1.80 -13.73 9.74
N PHE A 181 -1.27 -14.64 8.93
CA PHE A 181 -0.29 -14.27 7.91
C PHE A 181 -0.95 -13.93 6.58
N ASN A 182 -1.79 -12.90 6.59
CA ASN A 182 -1.89 -11.98 5.45
C ASN A 182 -0.53 -11.29 5.31
N LEU A 183 0.43 -12.04 4.76
CA LEU A 183 1.74 -11.59 4.32
C LEU A 183 1.51 -10.63 3.15
N ALA A 184 1.11 -9.40 3.46
CA ALA A 184 1.30 -8.27 2.58
C ALA A 184 2.72 -8.39 2.03
N LYS A 185 2.83 -8.49 0.70
CA LYS A 185 4.11 -8.36 0.03
C LYS A 185 4.74 -7.07 0.57
N ILE A 186 5.74 -7.18 1.44
CA ILE A 186 6.74 -6.13 1.58
C ILE A 186 7.55 -6.24 0.28
N SER A 187 6.95 -5.79 -0.80
CA SER A 187 7.64 -5.35 -1.99
C SER A 187 7.74 -3.85 -1.84
N PHE A 188 8.96 -3.34 -1.76
CA PHE A 188 9.19 -1.95 -2.13
C PHE A 188 8.82 -1.87 -3.62
N SER A 189 7.61 -1.40 -3.92
CA SER A 189 7.21 -1.17 -5.31
C SER A 189 8.22 -0.18 -5.89
N PRO A 190 8.92 -0.52 -6.99
CA PRO A 190 9.94 0.35 -7.55
C PRO A 190 9.32 1.71 -7.85
N THR A 191 9.93 2.80 -7.40
CA THR A 191 9.45 4.13 -7.76
C THR A 191 9.62 4.30 -9.26
N ILE A 192 8.52 4.52 -9.98
CA ILE A 192 8.55 4.80 -11.42
C ILE A 192 8.67 6.31 -11.58
N ILE A 193 9.66 6.76 -12.35
CA ILE A 193 9.78 8.18 -12.71
C ILE A 193 9.39 8.33 -14.18
N ILE A 194 8.33 9.09 -14.42
CA ILE A 194 7.89 9.45 -15.76
C ILE A 194 8.57 10.77 -16.11
N HIS A 195 9.42 10.70 -17.14
CA HIS A 195 10.24 11.82 -17.62
C HIS A 195 9.52 12.56 -18.74
N ALA A 196 9.19 13.83 -18.50
CA ALA A 196 8.64 14.73 -19.52
C ALA A 196 9.64 15.81 -19.98
N SER A 197 10.83 15.89 -19.37
CA SER A 197 11.87 16.88 -19.70
C SER A 197 13.09 16.25 -20.36
N MET A 198 13.78 17.04 -21.21
CA MET A 198 15.01 16.64 -21.92
C MET A 198 16.20 16.37 -20.97
N HIS A 199 16.12 16.77 -19.69
CA HIS A 199 17.24 16.62 -18.77
C HIS A 199 17.24 15.26 -18.08
N VAL A 200 18.26 14.46 -18.41
CA VAL A 200 18.42 13.11 -17.88
C VAL A 200 19.16 13.18 -16.55
N PHE A 201 18.45 12.96 -15.45
CA PHE A 201 19.08 12.56 -14.18
C PHE A 201 20.01 11.40 -14.43
N ASN A 202 21.20 11.42 -13.83
CA ASN A 202 22.16 10.35 -14.07
C ASN A 202 21.63 9.03 -13.46
N LYS A 203 22.24 7.90 -13.87
CA LYS A 203 21.81 6.57 -13.44
C LYS A 203 21.77 6.42 -11.91
N GLU A 204 22.61 7.16 -11.18
CA GLU A 204 22.70 7.12 -9.73
C GLU A 204 21.60 7.90 -9.04
N HIS A 205 21.21 9.05 -9.60
CA HIS A 205 20.03 9.80 -9.17
C HIS A 205 18.77 8.95 -9.33
N LEU A 206 18.58 8.33 -10.50
CA LEU A 206 17.42 7.47 -10.77
C LEU A 206 17.38 6.26 -9.83
N ARG A 207 18.53 5.63 -9.56
CA ARG A 207 18.65 4.53 -8.61
C ARG A 207 18.30 4.94 -7.18
N LEU A 208 18.74 6.12 -6.74
CA LEU A 208 18.41 6.63 -5.41
C LEU A 208 16.91 6.94 -5.29
N LEU A 209 16.32 7.58 -6.30
CA LEU A 209 14.89 7.89 -6.31
C LEU A 209 14.02 6.63 -6.45
N SER A 210 14.48 5.61 -7.18
CA SER A 210 13.77 4.33 -7.33
C SER A 210 13.72 3.50 -6.05
N ARG A 211 14.77 3.58 -5.23
CA ARG A 211 14.91 2.78 -3.99
C ARG A 211 14.53 3.55 -2.72
N GLY A 212 14.51 4.87 -2.78
CA GLY A 212 14.41 5.75 -1.61
C GLY A 212 15.74 5.92 -0.87
N PRO A 213 15.89 6.93 0.00
CA PRO A 213 17.07 7.06 0.85
C PRO A 213 17.13 5.91 1.84
N SER A 214 18.33 5.48 2.19
CA SER A 214 18.52 4.47 3.21
C SER A 214 18.18 5.06 4.56
N TYR A 215 17.21 4.47 5.25
CA TYR A 215 16.86 4.91 6.59
C TYR A 215 18.03 4.61 7.54
N VAL A 216 18.77 5.65 7.90
CA VAL A 216 19.70 5.61 9.03
C VAL A 216 18.97 6.24 10.21
N PRO A 217 18.63 5.46 11.25
CA PRO A 217 17.98 5.99 12.42
C PRO A 217 18.72 7.23 12.96
N PRO A 218 18.04 8.36 13.23
CA PRO A 218 18.69 9.62 13.61
C PRO A 218 19.66 9.49 14.78
N TYR A 219 19.37 8.59 15.72
CA TYR A 219 20.21 8.33 16.89
C TYR A 219 21.59 7.76 16.54
N GLN A 220 21.73 7.07 15.40
CA GLN A 220 23.00 6.50 14.94
C GLN A 220 23.92 7.57 14.32
N MET A 221 23.36 8.70 13.88
CA MET A 221 24.11 9.82 13.30
C MET A 221 24.43 10.92 14.33
N THR A 222 23.95 10.78 15.58
CA THR A 222 24.14 11.80 16.62
C THR A 222 25.57 11.83 17.15
N LYS A 223 26.20 13.01 17.16
CA LYS A 223 27.45 13.24 17.89
C LYS A 223 27.21 13.07 19.40
N LYS A 224 28.21 12.56 20.15
CA LYS A 224 28.14 12.33 21.62
C LYS A 224 27.56 13.52 22.40
N GLN A 225 27.86 14.76 21.98
CA GLN A 225 27.39 16.00 22.63
C GLN A 225 25.86 16.20 22.59
N ASN A 226 25.13 15.52 21.71
CA ASN A 226 23.66 15.64 21.58
C ASN A 226 22.88 14.52 22.30
N LEU A 227 23.56 13.47 22.80
CA LEU A 227 22.90 12.34 23.46
C LEU A 227 22.26 12.72 24.79
N GLU A 228 22.93 13.57 25.59
CA GLU A 228 22.37 14.05 26.86
C GLU A 228 21.14 14.92 26.67
N ASN A 229 21.11 15.74 25.62
CA ASN A 229 19.95 16.57 25.30
C ASN A 229 18.77 15.72 24.80
N ASN A 230 19.03 14.69 24.00
CA ASN A 230 17.99 13.77 23.55
C ASN A 230 17.43 12.91 24.69
N TYR A 231 18.28 12.53 25.66
CA TYR A 231 17.83 11.80 26.85
C TYR A 231 16.85 12.61 27.71
N LYS A 232 16.95 13.95 27.75
CA LYS A 232 16.03 14.79 28.56
C LYS A 232 14.56 14.61 28.17
N GLN A 233 14.27 14.39 26.88
CA GLN A 233 12.92 14.13 26.42
C GLN A 233 12.42 12.77 26.93
N LEU A 234 13.22 11.72 26.77
CA LEU A 234 12.91 10.39 27.31
C LEU A 234 12.77 10.42 28.84
N GLN A 235 13.62 11.20 29.51
CA GLN A 235 13.57 11.39 30.95
C GLN A 235 12.24 12.02 31.39
N HIS A 236 11.74 13.01 30.65
CA HIS A 236 10.44 13.62 30.88
C HIS A 236 9.29 12.62 30.72
N ASP A 237 9.30 11.83 29.65
CA ASP A 237 8.25 10.85 29.37
C ASP A 237 8.26 9.69 30.39
N LEU A 238 9.44 9.24 30.81
CA LEU A 238 9.60 8.26 31.89
C LEU A 238 9.06 8.79 33.21
N ASN A 239 9.31 10.06 33.54
CA ASN A 239 8.75 10.68 34.74
C ASN A 239 7.21 10.69 34.70
N LEU A 240 6.62 11.03 33.55
CA LEU A 240 5.15 10.99 33.39
C LEU A 240 4.59 9.57 33.54
N LEU A 241 5.29 8.57 33.01
CA LEU A 241 4.93 7.14 33.15
C LEU A 241 5.05 6.67 34.59
N PHE A 242 6.13 7.01 35.29
CA PHE A 242 6.34 6.59 36.68
C PHE A 242 5.32 7.21 37.62
N VAL A 243 4.94 8.48 37.39
CA VAL A 243 3.84 9.14 38.11
C VAL A 243 2.50 8.44 37.85
N LYS A 244 2.20 8.11 36.59
CA LYS A 244 0.95 7.37 36.25
C LYS A 244 0.91 5.96 36.84
N SER A 245 2.07 5.34 37.03
CA SER A 245 2.21 3.94 37.47
C SER A 245 2.33 3.79 38.99
N ASN A 246 2.24 4.89 39.77
CA ASN A 246 2.40 4.90 41.23
C ASN A 246 3.70 4.22 41.73
N LEU A 247 4.79 4.33 40.97
CA LEU A 247 6.09 3.80 41.40
C LEU A 247 6.67 4.69 42.51
N ASN A 248 7.27 4.06 43.53
CA ASN A 248 7.89 4.84 44.61
C ASN A 248 9.13 5.60 44.11
N MET A 249 9.51 6.67 44.83
CA MET A 249 10.60 7.56 44.43
C MET A 249 11.97 6.86 44.34
N VAL A 250 12.23 5.88 45.21
CA VAL A 250 13.50 5.14 45.24
C VAL A 250 13.62 4.19 44.04
N GLN A 251 12.54 3.47 43.71
CA GLN A 251 12.47 2.57 42.56
C GLN A 251 12.52 3.32 41.23
N SER A 252 11.82 4.46 41.13
CA SER A 252 11.86 5.29 39.93
C SER A 252 13.25 5.89 39.69
N MET A 253 13.95 6.37 40.73
CA MET A 253 15.34 6.81 40.61
C MET A 253 16.29 5.70 40.16
N PHE A 254 16.14 4.49 40.71
CA PHE A 254 16.95 3.34 40.33
C PHE A 254 16.72 2.92 38.87
N LEU A 255 15.46 2.77 38.45
CA LEU A 255 15.10 2.45 37.07
C LEU A 255 15.56 3.54 36.10
N GLN A 256 15.38 4.82 36.45
CA GLN A 256 15.81 5.94 35.62
C GLN A 256 17.32 5.97 35.44
N LYS A 257 18.08 5.60 36.47
CA LYS A 257 19.54 5.44 36.37
C LYS A 257 19.90 4.27 35.45
N GLN A 258 19.29 3.10 35.62
CA GLN A 258 19.55 1.94 34.75
C GLN A 258 19.21 2.21 33.29
N ILE A 259 18.08 2.88 33.02
CA ILE A 259 17.68 3.26 31.67
C ILE A 259 18.66 4.30 31.10
N LYS A 260 19.10 5.27 31.89
CA LYS A 260 20.11 6.25 31.48
C LYS A 260 21.42 5.57 31.12
N ASP A 261 21.91 4.69 31.99
CA ASP A 261 23.19 4.00 31.81
C ASP A 261 23.12 3.11 30.55
N SER A 262 22.02 2.36 30.37
CA SER A 262 21.78 1.54 29.17
C SER A 262 21.65 2.38 27.90
N TYR A 263 20.96 3.52 27.96
CA TYR A 263 20.84 4.49 26.86
C TYR A 263 22.22 5.02 26.47
N MET A 264 23.00 5.48 27.45
CA MET A 264 24.34 6.00 27.21
C MET A 264 25.27 4.93 26.65
N GLU A 265 25.24 3.71 27.18
CA GLU A 265 26.04 2.60 26.68
C GLU A 265 25.67 2.23 25.23
N MET A 266 24.37 2.11 24.93
CA MET A 266 23.88 1.73 23.60
C MET A 266 24.19 2.78 22.53
N PHE A 267 24.26 4.07 22.89
CA PHE A 267 24.49 5.16 21.93
C PHE A 267 25.88 5.80 21.98
N SER A 268 26.72 5.49 22.97
CA SER A 268 28.09 6.03 23.09
C SER A 268 29.10 5.36 22.17
N ASN A 269 28.81 4.15 21.70
CA ASN A 269 29.60 3.46 20.69
C ASN A 269 28.88 3.59 19.34
N PRO A 270 29.50 4.15 18.28
CA PRO A 270 28.88 4.16 16.97
C PRO A 270 28.76 2.71 16.49
N ILE A 271 27.57 2.12 16.62
CA ILE A 271 27.23 0.79 16.10
C ILE A 271 27.16 0.83 14.55
N LEU A 272 27.30 2.00 13.93
CA LEU A 272 27.40 2.12 12.49
C LEU A 272 28.75 1.59 12.02
N SER A 273 28.72 0.51 11.24
CA SER A 273 29.86 0.12 10.44
C SER A 273 30.26 1.29 9.54
N LYS A 274 31.57 1.45 9.31
CA LYS A 274 32.14 2.50 8.42
C LYS A 274 31.40 2.59 7.08
N SER A 275 30.98 1.45 6.55
CA SER A 275 30.18 1.33 5.32
C SER A 275 28.82 2.03 5.36
N ILE A 276 28.12 2.04 6.49
CA ILE A 276 26.80 2.71 6.59
C ILE A 276 26.98 4.22 6.69
N TYR A 277 28.02 4.69 7.39
CA TYR A 277 28.34 6.11 7.46
C TYR A 277 28.75 6.67 6.08
N GLU A 278 29.64 5.96 5.37
CA GLU A 278 30.04 6.32 4.00
C GLU A 278 28.83 6.33 3.05
N ARG A 279 27.92 5.36 3.19
CA ARG A 279 26.66 5.30 2.44
C ARG A 279 25.77 6.51 2.71
N ALA A 280 25.54 6.85 3.98
CA ALA A 280 24.68 7.96 4.37
C ALA A 280 25.19 9.30 3.82
N HIS A 281 26.50 9.52 3.93
CA HIS A 281 27.15 10.72 3.41
C HIS A 281 27.05 10.80 1.87
N TYR A 282 27.29 9.69 1.17
CA TYR A 282 27.15 9.64 -0.28
C TYR A 282 25.72 9.89 -0.74
N GLU A 283 24.73 9.28 -0.10
CA GLU A 283 23.31 9.49 -0.43
C GLU A 283 22.88 10.92 -0.14
N GLN A 284 23.39 11.54 0.92
CA GLN A 284 23.18 12.97 1.18
C GLN A 284 23.73 13.84 0.05
N GLN A 285 24.96 13.59 -0.41
CA GLN A 285 25.55 14.31 -1.54
C GLN A 285 24.71 14.16 -2.82
N LEU A 286 24.20 12.97 -3.11
CA LEU A 286 23.30 12.75 -4.23
C LEU A 286 21.99 13.53 -4.10
N ILE A 287 21.39 13.58 -2.90
CA ILE A 287 20.16 14.35 -2.65
C ILE A 287 20.42 15.85 -2.88
N GLU A 288 21.57 16.35 -2.43
CA GLU A 288 21.97 17.74 -2.66
C GLU A 288 22.17 18.04 -4.15
N GLN A 289 22.81 17.13 -4.90
CA GLN A 289 22.93 17.24 -6.36
C GLN A 289 21.56 17.26 -7.04
N ILE A 290 20.66 16.33 -6.71
CA ILE A 290 19.30 16.28 -7.28
C ILE A 290 18.56 17.60 -6.99
N ARG A 291 18.67 18.13 -5.77
CA ARG A 291 18.05 19.42 -5.41
C ARG A 291 18.62 20.58 -6.19
N ASN A 292 19.93 20.59 -6.45
CA ASN A 292 20.58 21.61 -7.24
C ASN A 292 20.13 21.51 -8.70
N ASP A 293 20.09 20.31 -9.28
CA ASP A 293 19.62 20.07 -10.64
C ASP A 293 18.16 20.50 -10.81
N LEU A 294 17.29 20.15 -9.86
CA LEU A 294 15.89 20.60 -9.88
C LEU A 294 15.76 22.13 -9.88
N LYS A 295 16.67 22.84 -9.20
CA LYS A 295 16.66 24.31 -9.18
C LYS A 295 17.27 24.92 -10.42
N SER A 296 18.44 24.44 -10.86
CA SER A 296 19.17 25.00 -12.00
C SER A 296 18.41 24.84 -13.31
N PHE A 297 17.64 23.75 -13.43
CA PHE A 297 16.86 23.44 -14.63
C PHE A 297 15.38 23.76 -14.48
N ASP A 298 14.98 24.43 -13.39
CA ASP A 298 13.59 24.82 -13.12
C ASP A 298 12.59 23.65 -13.25
N LEU A 299 12.96 22.52 -12.66
CA LEU A 299 12.20 21.28 -12.71
C LEU A 299 11.37 21.08 -11.44
N ILE A 300 10.35 20.24 -11.58
CA ILE A 300 9.51 19.78 -10.48
C ILE A 300 9.49 18.25 -10.44
N LEU A 301 9.74 17.70 -9.25
CA LEU A 301 9.60 16.28 -8.95
C LEU A 301 8.43 16.12 -7.98
N ARG A 302 7.33 15.51 -8.42
CA ARG A 302 6.11 15.30 -7.61
C ARG A 302 5.54 13.91 -7.82
N ARG A 303 4.92 13.35 -6.78
CA ARG A 303 4.11 12.13 -6.91
C ARG A 303 2.89 12.41 -7.78
N THR A 304 2.46 11.45 -8.58
CA THR A 304 1.22 11.51 -9.35
C THR A 304 -0.02 11.36 -8.47
N HIS A 305 -1.17 11.78 -8.99
CA HIS A 305 -2.45 11.74 -8.28
C HIS A 305 -3.00 10.32 -8.05
N ASP A 306 -2.71 9.38 -8.94
CA ASP A 306 -3.22 7.99 -9.00
C ASP A 306 -2.88 7.09 -7.79
N HIS A 307 -2.34 7.64 -6.70
CA HIS A 307 -1.91 6.94 -5.49
C HIS A 307 -0.85 5.86 -5.72
N GLN A 308 -0.26 5.77 -6.91
CA GLN A 308 0.80 4.82 -7.21
C GLN A 308 2.14 5.34 -6.70
N ASN A 309 3.17 4.48 -6.67
CA ASN A 309 4.54 4.91 -6.39
C ASN A 309 5.20 5.50 -7.65
N VAL A 310 4.46 6.39 -8.33
CA VAL A 310 4.85 7.01 -9.59
C VAL A 310 5.13 8.50 -9.33
N PHE A 311 6.23 8.99 -9.89
CA PHE A 311 6.66 10.38 -9.77
C PHE A 311 6.81 10.98 -11.16
N TYR A 312 6.28 12.18 -11.31
CA TYR A 312 6.45 13.03 -12.47
C TYR A 312 7.69 13.92 -12.29
N LEU A 313 8.57 13.92 -13.29
CA LEU A 313 9.67 14.86 -13.42
C LEU A 313 9.49 15.68 -14.71
N GLY A 314 9.26 16.98 -14.56
CA GLY A 314 9.12 17.87 -15.71
C GLY A 314 9.27 19.35 -15.38
N ASP A 315 8.90 20.21 -16.32
CA ASP A 315 9.05 21.66 -16.25
C ASP A 315 8.13 22.27 -15.17
N ARG A 316 8.71 23.07 -14.26
CA ARG A 316 7.98 23.75 -13.19
C ARG A 316 7.02 24.81 -13.72
N LYS A 317 7.44 25.63 -14.68
CA LYS A 317 6.61 26.70 -15.24
C LYS A 317 5.38 26.15 -15.93
N LEU A 318 5.53 25.04 -16.67
CA LEU A 318 4.39 24.36 -17.28
C LEU A 318 3.40 23.88 -16.20
N PHE A 319 3.91 23.24 -15.15
CA PHE A 319 3.08 22.76 -14.05
C PHE A 319 2.36 23.89 -13.29
N GLU A 320 3.06 24.99 -13.01
CA GLU A 320 2.50 26.17 -12.35
C GLU A 320 1.47 26.88 -13.24
N LYS A 321 1.73 26.97 -14.55
CA LYS A 321 0.77 27.49 -15.53
C LYS A 321 -0.54 26.69 -15.50
N LEU A 322 -0.46 25.36 -15.59
CA LEU A 322 -1.65 24.49 -15.53
C LEU A 322 -2.40 24.62 -14.20
N SER A 323 -1.68 24.74 -13.09
CA SER A 323 -2.26 24.94 -11.76
C SER A 323 -3.03 26.27 -11.67
N ASN A 324 -2.46 27.35 -12.23
CA ASN A 324 -3.09 28.66 -12.27
C ASN A 324 -4.28 28.69 -13.23
N GLU A 325 -4.16 28.07 -14.41
CA GLU A 325 -5.26 27.91 -15.36
C GLU A 325 -6.44 27.16 -14.72
N PHE A 326 -6.17 26.09 -13.97
CA PHE A 326 -7.20 25.40 -13.20
C PHE A 326 -7.92 26.35 -12.23
N MET A 327 -7.16 27.13 -11.45
CA MET A 327 -7.74 28.07 -10.47
C MET A 327 -8.54 29.20 -11.12
N LEU A 328 -8.21 29.59 -12.36
CA LEU A 328 -8.94 30.63 -13.11
C LEU A 328 -10.22 30.10 -13.77
N GLN A 329 -10.19 28.85 -14.23
CA GLN A 329 -11.31 28.24 -14.97
C GLN A 329 -12.32 27.55 -14.06
N THR A 330 -11.90 27.16 -12.85
CA THR A 330 -12.76 26.41 -11.93
C THR A 330 -13.85 27.29 -11.32
N ASP A 331 -15.06 26.73 -11.24
CA ASP A 331 -16.22 27.33 -10.55
C ASP A 331 -16.47 26.66 -9.18
N LEU A 332 -15.47 25.96 -8.65
CA LEU A 332 -15.51 25.26 -7.37
C LEU A 332 -15.23 26.19 -6.18
N PHE A 333 -14.45 27.24 -6.44
CA PHE A 333 -13.89 28.12 -5.42
C PHE A 333 -14.17 29.58 -5.75
N GLU A 334 -14.21 30.39 -4.71
CA GLU A 334 -14.15 31.84 -4.86
C GLU A 334 -13.07 32.42 -3.95
N ILE A 335 -12.51 33.57 -4.35
CA ILE A 335 -11.57 34.33 -3.53
C ILE A 335 -12.37 35.06 -2.45
N GLU A 336 -12.00 34.85 -1.18
CA GLU A 336 -12.62 35.55 -0.05
C GLU A 336 -11.78 36.76 0.39
N THR A 337 -10.46 36.61 0.49
CA THR A 337 -9.53 37.70 0.83
C THR A 337 -8.09 37.37 0.42
N THR A 338 -7.23 38.38 0.35
CA THR A 338 -5.77 38.23 0.23
C THR A 338 -5.13 38.08 1.61
N ILE A 339 -3.98 37.41 1.68
CA ILE A 339 -3.19 37.36 2.92
C ILE A 339 -2.45 38.69 3.10
N ASP A 340 -2.72 39.33 4.23
CA ASP A 340 -2.00 40.48 4.73
C ASP A 340 -1.70 40.33 6.25
N GLN A 341 -1.16 41.37 6.87
CA GLN A 341 -0.85 41.41 8.31
C GLN A 341 -2.09 41.14 9.20
N THR A 342 -3.31 41.35 8.70
CA THR A 342 -4.58 41.22 9.44
C THR A 342 -5.23 39.84 9.28
N THR A 343 -4.66 38.95 8.46
CA THR A 343 -5.18 37.60 8.19
C THR A 343 -5.44 36.81 9.47
N ARG A 344 -4.59 36.94 10.48
CA ARG A 344 -4.76 36.25 11.76
C ARG A 344 -6.03 36.71 12.48
N ASP A 345 -6.25 38.02 12.54
CA ASP A 345 -7.44 38.61 13.16
C ASP A 345 -8.70 38.22 12.39
N TYR A 346 -8.62 38.20 11.06
CA TYR A 346 -9.68 37.72 10.19
C TYR A 346 -10.09 36.27 10.54
N LEU A 347 -9.13 35.34 10.62
CA LEU A 347 -9.39 33.95 10.97
C LEU A 347 -9.94 33.81 12.39
N THR A 348 -9.36 34.52 13.35
CA THR A 348 -9.84 34.57 14.73
C THR A 348 -11.30 35.03 14.80
N ASN A 349 -11.67 36.06 14.03
CA ASN A 349 -13.04 36.56 13.98
C ASN A 349 -13.99 35.53 13.35
N LYS A 350 -13.59 34.85 12.26
CA LYS A 350 -14.40 33.77 11.67
C LYS A 350 -14.60 32.59 12.62
N ILE A 351 -13.57 32.18 13.36
CA ILE A 351 -13.68 31.12 14.37
C ILE A 351 -14.63 31.54 15.50
N LYS A 352 -14.52 32.78 16.00
CA LYS A 352 -15.44 33.32 17.02
C LYS A 352 -16.89 33.31 16.54
N LEU A 353 -17.15 33.73 15.31
CA LEU A 353 -18.49 33.70 14.72
C LEU A 353 -19.02 32.27 14.62
N MET A 354 -18.19 31.33 14.17
CA MET A 354 -18.59 29.93 14.04
C MET A 354 -18.91 29.28 15.40
N ASN A 355 -18.09 29.52 16.43
CA ASN A 355 -18.37 29.03 17.78
C ASN A 355 -19.67 29.62 18.35
N ARG A 356 -19.97 30.90 18.10
CA ARG A 356 -21.26 31.51 18.48
C ARG A 356 -22.45 30.86 17.75
N GLU A 357 -22.30 30.54 16.47
CA GLU A 357 -23.33 29.84 15.72
C GLU A 357 -23.58 28.42 16.27
N PHE A 358 -22.54 27.72 16.74
CA PHE A 358 -22.71 26.45 17.44
C PHE A 358 -23.55 26.63 18.71
N GLU A 359 -23.19 27.60 19.56
CA GLU A 359 -23.94 27.91 20.77
C GLU A 359 -25.42 28.25 20.48
N ASN A 360 -25.67 29.03 19.42
CA ASN A 360 -27.02 29.38 18.96
C ASN A 360 -27.82 28.16 18.51
N ILE A 361 -27.23 27.22 17.77
CA ILE A 361 -27.90 25.98 17.34
C ILE A 361 -28.29 25.10 18.53
N PHE A 362 -27.45 25.07 19.56
CA PHE A 362 -27.67 24.28 20.78
C PHE A 362 -28.37 25.04 21.92
N MET A 363 -28.72 26.32 21.70
CA MET A 363 -29.53 27.19 22.57
C MET A 363 -29.05 27.26 24.04
N ASN A 364 -27.73 27.32 24.30
CA ASN A 364 -27.15 27.38 25.66
C ASN A 364 -27.78 26.41 26.68
N THR A 365 -28.24 25.25 26.22
CA THR A 365 -28.83 24.25 27.11
C THR A 365 -27.72 23.37 27.69
N THR A 366 -27.79 23.10 29.00
CA THR A 366 -26.85 22.19 29.69
C THR A 366 -26.82 20.80 29.07
N LYS A 367 -27.91 20.40 28.38
CA LYS A 367 -28.07 19.14 27.66
C LYS A 367 -27.00 18.90 26.58
N TYR A 368 -26.52 19.93 25.88
CA TYR A 368 -25.61 19.77 24.73
C TYR A 368 -24.16 20.22 25.01
N LYS A 369 -23.80 20.31 26.29
CA LYS A 369 -22.49 20.84 26.71
C LYS A 369 -21.33 19.98 26.20
N ASP A 370 -21.52 18.66 26.10
CA ASP A 370 -20.47 17.75 25.65
C ASP A 370 -20.33 17.72 24.12
N GLU A 371 -21.43 17.83 23.38
CA GLU A 371 -21.43 18.01 21.93
C GLU A 371 -20.74 19.32 21.53
N LEU A 372 -21.05 20.42 22.24
CA LEU A 372 -20.40 21.71 22.02
C LEU A 372 -18.88 21.63 22.23
N LYS A 373 -18.40 20.92 23.27
CA LYS A 373 -16.96 20.70 23.48
C LYS A 373 -16.32 19.92 22.33
N LYS A 374 -17.03 18.96 21.72
CA LYS A 374 -16.52 18.14 20.61
C LYS A 374 -16.30 18.98 19.34
N ILE A 375 -17.18 19.97 19.09
CA ILE A 375 -17.15 20.76 17.85
C ILE A 375 -16.45 22.12 17.99
N ASN A 376 -16.39 22.70 19.18
CA ASN A 376 -15.78 24.01 19.40
C ASN A 376 -14.31 24.03 18.98
N VAL A 377 -13.95 25.13 18.31
CA VAL A 377 -12.61 25.38 17.80
C VAL A 377 -11.85 26.25 18.78
N ILE A 378 -10.60 25.86 19.06
CA ILE A 378 -9.69 26.62 19.90
C ILE A 378 -9.14 27.78 19.07
N ILE A 379 -9.54 29.01 19.40
CA ILE A 379 -9.25 30.23 18.63
C ILE A 379 -7.75 30.38 18.34
N ASP A 380 -6.90 30.15 19.34
CA ASP A 380 -5.46 30.41 19.23
C ASP A 380 -4.68 29.37 18.42
N LYS A 381 -5.33 28.26 18.07
CA LYS A 381 -4.72 27.16 17.31
C LYS A 381 -5.23 27.07 15.88
N GLY A 382 -6.17 27.92 15.46
CA GLY A 382 -6.78 27.82 14.14
C GLY A 382 -5.77 27.88 12.99
N GLU A 383 -5.77 26.86 12.14
CA GLU A 383 -4.91 26.76 10.95
C GLU A 383 -5.75 26.72 9.68
N LEU A 384 -5.27 27.35 8.62
CA LEU A 384 -5.86 27.23 7.29
C LEU A 384 -5.33 25.98 6.58
N PRO A 385 -6.21 25.14 6.02
CA PRO A 385 -5.82 24.14 5.04
C PRO A 385 -5.07 24.78 3.86
N TYR A 386 -4.18 24.02 3.21
CA TYR A 386 -3.45 24.45 2.03
C TYR A 386 -3.83 23.64 0.80
N LEU A 387 -4.15 24.32 -0.29
CA LEU A 387 -4.35 23.67 -1.59
C LEU A 387 -3.00 23.50 -2.30
N TYR A 388 -2.76 22.30 -2.83
CA TYR A 388 -1.64 22.02 -3.71
C TYR A 388 -2.08 21.13 -4.86
N PHE A 389 -1.33 21.12 -5.95
CA PHE A 389 -1.65 20.31 -7.12
C PHE A 389 -0.76 19.07 -7.19
N LEU A 390 -1.32 17.98 -7.72
CA LEU A 390 -0.59 16.78 -8.12
C LEU A 390 -0.71 16.59 -9.64
N PRO A 391 0.36 16.15 -10.33
CA PRO A 391 0.32 15.69 -11.71
C PRO A 391 -0.68 14.55 -11.90
N ASP A 392 -1.51 14.65 -12.92
CA ASP A 392 -2.41 13.60 -13.38
C ASP A 392 -2.03 13.19 -14.80
N LEU A 393 -1.75 11.90 -14.96
CA LEU A 393 -1.26 11.29 -16.20
C LEU A 393 -2.27 10.29 -16.77
N SER A 394 -3.51 10.32 -16.29
CA SER A 394 -4.60 9.45 -16.79
C SER A 394 -4.96 9.75 -18.25
N GLU A 395 -4.82 11.00 -18.70
CA GLU A 395 -5.14 11.46 -20.05
C GLU A 395 -3.87 11.69 -20.90
N GLN A 396 -3.06 10.64 -21.10
CA GLN A 396 -1.89 10.74 -21.97
C GLN A 396 -2.28 11.10 -23.42
N PRO A 397 -1.54 11.98 -24.11
CA PRO A 397 -0.19 12.47 -23.80
C PRO A 397 -0.12 13.82 -23.04
N LEU A 398 -1.25 14.39 -22.61
CA LEU A 398 -1.29 15.73 -22.00
C LEU A 398 -1.17 15.63 -20.47
N LEU A 399 -0.30 16.45 -19.89
CA LEU A 399 -0.21 16.60 -18.44
C LEU A 399 -1.40 17.41 -17.94
N ASN A 400 -2.18 16.82 -17.02
CA ASN A 400 -3.19 17.53 -16.25
C ASN A 400 -2.74 17.69 -14.79
N VAL A 401 -3.46 18.54 -14.04
CA VAL A 401 -3.23 18.74 -12.62
C VAL A 401 -4.51 18.51 -11.82
N LYS A 402 -4.38 17.86 -10.66
CA LYS A 402 -5.50 17.59 -9.73
C LYS A 402 -5.31 18.35 -8.42
N PRO A 403 -6.32 19.10 -7.96
CA PRO A 403 -6.26 19.83 -6.70
C PRO A 403 -6.33 18.86 -5.50
N MET A 404 -5.47 19.08 -4.51
CA MET A 404 -5.43 18.34 -3.25
C MET A 404 -5.40 19.31 -2.07
N ILE A 405 -6.20 19.05 -1.04
CA ILE A 405 -6.21 19.88 0.16
C ILE A 405 -5.47 19.16 1.29
N MET A 406 -4.44 19.82 1.80
CA MET A 406 -3.78 19.44 3.04
C MET A 406 -4.51 20.10 4.21
N THR A 407 -5.12 19.29 5.06
CA THR A 407 -5.86 19.75 6.25
C THR A 407 -5.17 19.30 7.52
N THR A 408 -5.21 20.11 8.57
CA THR A 408 -4.81 19.69 9.93
C THR A 408 -6.03 19.56 10.84
N GLN A 409 -5.85 18.90 11.99
CA GLN A 409 -6.90 18.80 13.01
C GLN A 409 -7.30 20.15 13.63
N TYR A 410 -6.52 21.20 13.37
CA TYR A 410 -6.74 22.55 13.87
C TYR A 410 -7.49 23.44 12.88
N ASN A 411 -7.86 22.92 11.70
CA ASN A 411 -8.82 23.59 10.83
C ASN A 411 -10.15 23.77 11.57
N ALA A 412 -10.74 24.96 11.43
CA ALA A 412 -12.01 25.34 12.02
C ALA A 412 -13.13 24.32 11.74
N THR A 413 -13.25 23.83 10.50
CA THR A 413 -14.34 22.93 10.12
C THR A 413 -14.05 21.45 10.41
N TYR A 414 -12.81 21.09 10.79
CA TYR A 414 -12.40 19.69 10.92
C TYR A 414 -13.21 18.93 11.98
N ARG A 415 -13.32 19.49 13.18
CA ARG A 415 -14.05 18.86 14.30
C ARG A 415 -15.53 18.72 14.01
N LEU A 416 -16.13 19.75 13.41
CA LEU A 416 -17.52 19.75 12.99
C LEU A 416 -17.78 18.67 11.93
N GLY A 417 -16.90 18.60 10.91
CA GLY A 417 -16.98 17.58 9.87
C GLY A 417 -16.88 16.17 10.43
N LYS A 418 -15.91 15.94 11.34
CA LYS A 418 -15.75 14.64 12.02
C LYS A 418 -16.98 14.27 12.84
N PHE A 419 -17.53 15.21 13.61
CA PHE A 419 -18.70 15.00 14.44
C PHE A 419 -19.94 14.65 13.60
N LEU A 420 -20.21 15.41 12.54
CA LEU A 420 -21.34 15.14 11.65
C LEU A 420 -21.18 13.82 10.89
N ASN A 421 -19.96 13.49 10.46
CA ASN A 421 -19.67 12.20 9.83
C ASN A 421 -19.99 11.03 10.78
N GLN A 422 -19.53 11.11 12.03
CA GLN A 422 -19.80 10.09 13.05
C GLN A 422 -21.30 9.89 13.30
N LEU A 423 -22.08 10.96 13.18
CA LEU A 423 -23.52 10.92 13.37
C LEU A 423 -24.28 10.41 12.12
N LEU A 424 -23.84 10.77 10.92
CA LEU A 424 -24.54 10.49 9.67
C LEU A 424 -24.17 9.15 9.04
N GLN A 425 -22.89 8.77 9.08
CA GLN A 425 -22.39 7.59 8.39
C GLN A 425 -23.13 6.30 8.80
N PRO A 426 -23.36 6.02 10.11
CA PRO A 426 -24.08 4.80 10.50
C PRO A 426 -25.52 4.76 9.98
N VAL A 427 -26.19 5.90 9.91
CA VAL A 427 -27.56 6.01 9.39
C VAL A 427 -27.61 5.66 7.90
N ILE A 428 -26.61 6.10 7.14
CA ILE A 428 -26.50 5.82 5.71
C ILE A 428 -26.11 4.37 5.47
N ASP A 429 -25.16 3.85 6.23
CA ASP A 429 -24.71 2.46 6.10
C ASP A 429 -25.87 1.50 6.26
N ILE A 430 -26.72 1.70 7.29
CA ILE A 430 -27.95 0.92 7.50
C ILE A 430 -28.87 0.98 6.27
N HIS A 431 -29.10 2.17 5.71
CA HIS A 431 -29.98 2.33 4.54
C HIS A 431 -29.39 1.74 3.24
N GLN A 432 -28.06 1.66 3.14
CA GLN A 432 -27.34 1.15 1.96
C GLN A 432 -26.94 -0.33 2.09
N GLN A 433 -27.30 -1.00 3.19
CA GLN A 433 -27.06 -2.43 3.40
C GLN A 433 -27.58 -3.25 2.22
N GLY A 434 -26.73 -4.16 1.74
CA GLY A 434 -27.03 -5.04 0.61
C GLY A 434 -26.86 -4.43 -0.79
N ARG A 435 -26.61 -3.11 -0.92
CA ARG A 435 -26.37 -2.45 -2.22
C ARG A 435 -24.96 -1.92 -2.40
N ILE A 436 -24.15 -1.89 -1.34
CA ILE A 436 -22.73 -1.53 -1.42
C ILE A 436 -21.90 -2.78 -1.63
N PHE A 437 -20.87 -2.67 -2.47
CA PHE A 437 -19.76 -3.61 -2.54
C PHE A 437 -18.57 -3.07 -1.75
N HIS A 438 -17.84 -3.96 -1.10
CA HIS A 438 -16.63 -3.60 -0.34
C HIS A 438 -15.33 -3.83 -1.11
N ASN A 439 -15.34 -4.74 -2.08
CA ASN A 439 -14.24 -5.06 -2.99
C ASN A 439 -14.74 -6.01 -4.10
N GLY A 440 -13.85 -6.40 -5.03
CA GLY A 440 -14.16 -7.33 -6.11
C GLY A 440 -14.67 -8.70 -5.65
N ASN A 441 -14.17 -9.22 -4.53
CA ASN A 441 -14.63 -10.51 -3.97
C ASN A 441 -16.05 -10.42 -3.42
N ASP A 442 -16.36 -9.38 -2.62
CA ASP A 442 -17.71 -9.14 -2.08
C ASP A 442 -18.72 -8.90 -3.22
N PHE A 443 -18.30 -8.22 -4.28
CA PHE A 443 -19.08 -8.10 -5.51
C PHE A 443 -19.37 -9.48 -6.13
N LEU A 444 -18.34 -10.30 -6.36
CA LEU A 444 -18.50 -11.62 -6.98
C LEU A 444 -19.38 -12.55 -6.14
N GLU A 445 -19.20 -12.57 -4.83
CA GLU A 445 -20.01 -13.39 -3.93
C GLU A 445 -21.50 -13.01 -4.04
N LYS A 446 -21.82 -11.72 -3.99
CA LYS A 446 -23.19 -11.22 -4.18
C LYS A 446 -23.72 -11.53 -5.57
N PHE A 447 -22.87 -11.42 -6.59
CA PHE A 447 -23.28 -11.68 -7.97
C PHE A 447 -23.48 -13.18 -8.25
N HIS A 448 -22.67 -14.05 -7.66
CA HIS A 448 -22.88 -15.50 -7.68
C HIS A 448 -24.19 -15.87 -6.99
N ASN A 449 -24.53 -15.25 -5.86
CA ASN A 449 -25.85 -15.47 -5.25
C ASN A 449 -26.98 -15.10 -6.21
N TYR A 450 -26.86 -14.01 -6.98
CA TYR A 450 -27.83 -13.65 -8.02
C TYR A 450 -27.95 -14.69 -9.15
N ILE A 451 -26.82 -15.29 -9.55
CA ILE A 451 -26.76 -16.29 -10.63
C ILE A 451 -27.26 -17.64 -10.12
N ASP A 452 -26.63 -18.19 -9.08
CA ASP A 452 -26.76 -19.58 -8.68
C ASP A 452 -27.99 -19.83 -7.81
N GLN A 453 -28.35 -18.89 -6.92
CA GLN A 453 -29.50 -19.09 -6.02
C GLN A 453 -30.83 -18.71 -6.66
N TYR A 454 -30.82 -17.85 -7.68
CA TYR A 454 -32.04 -17.31 -8.28
C TYR A 454 -32.21 -17.60 -9.78
N ASP A 455 -31.22 -18.23 -10.43
CA ASP A 455 -31.22 -18.60 -11.86
C ASP A 455 -31.59 -17.42 -12.79
N ARG A 456 -30.93 -16.27 -12.60
CA ARG A 456 -31.32 -15.00 -13.25
C ARG A 456 -30.40 -14.51 -14.34
N LEU A 457 -29.24 -15.14 -14.51
CA LEU A 457 -28.36 -14.79 -15.63
C LEU A 457 -28.86 -15.47 -16.90
N ARG A 458 -29.37 -14.67 -17.84
CA ARG A 458 -29.95 -15.13 -19.10
C ARG A 458 -28.99 -14.88 -20.25
N SER A 459 -29.18 -15.58 -21.36
CA SER A 459 -28.45 -15.29 -22.60
C SER A 459 -28.67 -13.88 -23.14
N THR A 460 -29.75 -13.22 -22.73
CA THR A 460 -30.08 -11.82 -23.05
C THR A 460 -29.53 -10.80 -22.07
N THR A 461 -28.95 -11.23 -20.93
CA THR A 461 -28.51 -10.31 -19.89
C THR A 461 -27.30 -9.50 -20.35
N ASN A 462 -27.45 -8.18 -20.28
CA ASN A 462 -26.36 -7.23 -20.42
C ASN A 462 -25.90 -6.77 -19.05
N PHE A 463 -24.60 -6.54 -18.92
CA PHE A 463 -24.01 -5.88 -17.79
C PHE A 463 -23.94 -4.38 -18.09
N VAL A 464 -24.16 -3.54 -17.07
CA VAL A 464 -24.09 -2.09 -17.18
C VAL A 464 -23.21 -1.55 -16.06
N THR A 465 -22.24 -0.72 -16.42
CA THR A 465 -21.41 0.03 -15.47
C THR A 465 -21.58 1.53 -15.68
N ILE A 466 -21.67 2.27 -14.58
CA ILE A 466 -21.74 3.73 -14.58
C ILE A 466 -20.70 4.25 -13.59
N THR A 467 -19.70 4.98 -14.08
CA THR A 467 -18.71 5.66 -13.24
C THR A 467 -19.02 7.15 -13.19
N ILE A 468 -19.17 7.69 -11.99
CA ILE A 468 -19.42 9.11 -11.76
C ILE A 468 -18.09 9.81 -11.45
N ASN A 469 -17.65 10.68 -12.35
CA ASN A 469 -16.34 11.34 -12.24
C ASN A 469 -16.43 12.67 -11.48
N ASN A 470 -15.47 12.91 -10.57
CA ASN A 470 -15.25 14.17 -9.83
C ASN A 470 -16.47 14.73 -9.06
N PHE A 471 -17.47 13.93 -8.74
CA PHE A 471 -18.74 14.44 -8.20
C PHE A 471 -18.65 15.07 -6.81
N TYR A 472 -17.66 14.69 -5.98
CA TYR A 472 -17.44 15.25 -4.63
C TYR A 472 -17.25 16.77 -4.60
N HIS A 473 -16.87 17.37 -5.74
CA HIS A 473 -16.62 18.81 -5.86
C HIS A 473 -17.74 19.54 -6.61
N LEU A 474 -18.50 18.86 -7.45
CA LEU A 474 -19.38 19.51 -8.43
C LEU A 474 -20.78 19.84 -7.89
N VAL A 475 -21.20 19.21 -6.79
CA VAL A 475 -22.57 19.39 -6.28
C VAL A 475 -22.69 20.71 -5.48
N PRO A 476 -23.61 21.62 -5.85
CA PRO A 476 -23.83 22.85 -5.10
C PRO A 476 -24.27 22.60 -3.65
N HIS A 477 -23.86 23.46 -2.72
CA HIS A 477 -24.17 23.29 -1.30
C HIS A 477 -25.67 23.20 -1.00
N HIS A 478 -26.49 24.01 -1.67
CA HIS A 478 -27.95 23.97 -1.49
C HIS A 478 -28.56 22.63 -1.95
N VAL A 479 -27.99 21.99 -2.97
CA VAL A 479 -28.41 20.67 -3.46
C VAL A 479 -28.02 19.58 -2.45
N LEU A 480 -26.82 19.66 -1.87
CA LEU A 480 -26.40 18.73 -0.81
C LEU A 480 -27.31 18.86 0.43
N LEU A 481 -27.62 20.09 0.85
CA LEU A 481 -28.46 20.34 2.02
C LEU A 481 -29.92 19.89 1.81
N SER A 482 -30.50 20.20 0.65
CA SER A 482 -31.86 19.73 0.31
C SER A 482 -31.92 18.22 0.19
N THR A 483 -30.89 17.58 -0.38
CA THR A 483 -30.82 16.12 -0.49
C THR A 483 -30.64 15.44 0.86
N LEU A 484 -29.87 16.03 1.79
CA LEU A 484 -29.78 15.57 3.17
C LEU A 484 -31.14 15.68 3.90
N LEU A 485 -31.84 16.79 3.72
CA LEU A 485 -33.17 16.98 4.32
C LEU A 485 -34.18 15.98 3.76
N ASP A 486 -34.22 15.82 2.42
CA ASP A 486 -35.05 14.82 1.75
C ASP A 486 -34.73 13.41 2.26
N PHE A 487 -33.45 13.10 2.49
CA PHE A 487 -33.04 11.80 3.02
C PHE A 487 -33.63 11.53 4.40
N PHE A 488 -33.58 12.50 5.32
CA PHE A 488 -34.18 12.35 6.64
C PHE A 488 -35.70 12.17 6.58
N VAL A 489 -36.38 12.99 5.76
CA VAL A 489 -37.84 12.96 5.64
C VAL A 489 -38.33 11.66 5.00
N LYS A 490 -37.66 11.21 3.93
CA LYS A 490 -38.13 10.10 3.10
C LYS A 490 -37.65 8.72 3.55
N TYR A 491 -36.51 8.62 4.23
CA TYR A 491 -35.87 7.31 4.50
C TYR A 491 -35.57 7.06 5.97
N TYR A 492 -35.21 8.09 6.74
CA TYR A 492 -34.90 7.91 8.16
C TYR A 492 -36.16 7.89 9.03
N HIS A 493 -37.18 8.68 8.67
CA HIS A 493 -38.50 8.76 9.32
C HIS A 493 -38.52 9.16 10.82
N LEU A 494 -37.36 9.34 11.45
CA LEU A 494 -37.24 9.82 12.83
C LEU A 494 -36.78 11.29 12.86
N PRO A 495 -37.32 12.11 13.76
CA PRO A 495 -36.95 13.53 13.84
C PRO A 495 -35.58 13.76 14.52
N ILE A 496 -34.96 12.72 15.08
CA ILE A 496 -33.80 12.80 15.95
C ILE A 496 -32.79 11.71 15.60
N VAL A 497 -31.51 12.08 15.46
CA VAL A 497 -30.36 11.16 15.36
C VAL A 497 -29.48 11.38 16.59
N GLU A 498 -29.18 10.32 17.35
CA GLU A 498 -28.32 10.38 18.56
C GLU A 498 -28.63 11.57 19.50
N ASN A 499 -29.91 11.88 19.71
CA ASN A 499 -30.42 13.00 20.54
C ASN A 499 -30.35 14.42 19.93
N ILE A 500 -30.00 14.53 18.65
CA ILE A 500 -29.96 15.79 17.90
C ILE A 500 -31.06 15.80 16.85
N HIS A 501 -31.88 16.85 16.87
CA HIS A 501 -32.95 17.02 15.89
C HIS A 501 -32.39 17.22 14.48
N ILE A 502 -33.00 16.61 13.46
CA ILE A 502 -32.54 16.65 12.07
C ILE A 502 -32.31 18.06 11.53
N THR A 503 -33.14 19.04 11.93
CA THR A 503 -32.98 20.44 11.52
C THR A 503 -31.69 21.07 12.06
N LYS A 504 -31.23 20.67 13.26
CA LYS A 504 -29.94 21.11 13.81
C LYS A 504 -28.79 20.49 13.03
N ILE A 505 -28.90 19.21 12.66
CA ILE A 505 -27.89 18.51 11.84
C ILE A 505 -27.74 19.17 10.47
N VAL A 506 -28.85 19.52 9.81
CA VAL A 506 -28.84 20.25 8.54
C VAL A 506 -28.21 21.64 8.70
N ARG A 507 -28.53 22.38 9.77
CA ARG A 507 -27.90 23.69 10.06
C ARG A 507 -26.40 23.57 10.32
N LEU A 508 -25.96 22.58 11.10
CA LEU A 508 -24.54 22.30 11.33
C LEU A 508 -23.81 21.91 10.04
N THR A 509 -24.45 21.11 9.19
CA THR A 509 -23.92 20.74 7.87
C THR A 509 -23.79 21.98 6.97
N SER A 510 -24.76 22.89 7.01
CA SER A 510 -24.69 24.17 6.31
C SER A 510 -23.51 25.02 6.81
N LEU A 511 -23.30 25.11 8.13
CA LEU A 511 -22.13 25.80 8.68
C LEU A 511 -20.82 25.17 8.20
N PHE A 512 -20.73 23.85 8.15
CA PHE A 512 -19.55 23.15 7.63
C PHE A 512 -19.28 23.57 6.18
N LEU A 513 -20.26 23.39 5.28
CA LEU A 513 -20.11 23.65 3.85
C LEU A 513 -19.68 25.10 3.56
N HIS A 514 -20.35 26.08 4.15
CA HIS A 514 -20.10 27.51 3.87
C HIS A 514 -18.83 28.08 4.55
N ASN A 515 -18.20 27.33 5.47
CA ASN A 515 -17.00 27.79 6.19
C ASN A 515 -15.73 27.03 5.82
N ASN A 516 -15.78 26.10 4.87
CA ASN A 516 -14.59 25.43 4.35
C ASN A 516 -13.75 26.42 3.53
N ARG A 517 -12.64 26.85 4.14
CA ARG A 517 -11.67 27.79 3.57
C ARG A 517 -10.32 27.14 3.45
N PHE A 518 -9.51 27.62 2.51
CA PHE A 518 -8.14 27.16 2.33
C PHE A 518 -7.27 28.27 1.75
N TYR A 519 -5.96 28.09 1.90
CA TYR A 519 -4.93 28.97 1.37
C TYR A 519 -4.41 28.44 0.04
N TYR A 520 -4.23 29.33 -0.93
CA TYR A 520 -3.49 29.08 -2.17
C TYR A 520 -2.87 30.39 -2.67
N ASP A 521 -1.58 30.38 -2.99
CA ASP A 521 -0.87 31.49 -3.65
C ASP A 521 -1.21 32.90 -3.12
N GLY A 522 -0.90 33.16 -1.84
CA GLY A 522 -1.12 34.47 -1.22
C GLY A 522 -2.59 34.83 -0.95
N LYS A 523 -3.55 33.94 -1.23
CA LYS A 523 -5.00 34.21 -1.13
C LYS A 523 -5.74 33.15 -0.32
N ILE A 524 -6.83 33.57 0.30
CA ILE A 524 -7.79 32.69 0.98
C ILE A 524 -8.98 32.48 0.06
N TYR A 525 -9.27 31.21 -0.18
CA TYR A 525 -10.39 30.76 -0.98
C TYR A 525 -11.43 30.06 -0.11
N ARG A 526 -12.66 30.05 -0.60
CA ARG A 526 -13.81 29.34 -0.02
C ARG A 526 -14.37 28.38 -1.07
N PHE A 527 -14.77 27.19 -0.63
CA PHE A 527 -15.60 26.30 -1.45
C PHE A 527 -16.99 26.89 -1.65
N ILE A 528 -17.46 26.93 -2.90
CA ILE A 528 -18.85 27.29 -3.25
C ILE A 528 -19.66 26.07 -3.72
N LYS A 529 -18.98 24.98 -4.08
CA LYS A 529 -19.54 23.67 -4.42
C LYS A 529 -18.75 22.56 -3.72
N GLY A 530 -19.41 21.45 -3.39
CA GLY A 530 -18.79 20.30 -2.73
C GLY A 530 -17.99 20.67 -1.48
N GLY A 531 -16.84 20.02 -1.30
CA GLY A 531 -15.88 20.35 -0.25
C GLY A 531 -14.55 19.62 -0.40
N PRO A 532 -13.70 19.64 0.63
CA PRO A 532 -12.39 18.97 0.59
C PRO A 532 -12.55 17.45 0.43
N SER A 533 -11.84 16.87 -0.55
CA SER A 533 -11.93 15.44 -0.91
C SER A 533 -11.49 14.49 0.20
N ASN A 534 -10.63 14.95 1.11
CA ASN A 534 -10.18 14.18 2.26
C ASN A 534 -11.12 14.27 3.48
N SER A 535 -12.29 14.89 3.35
CA SER A 535 -13.28 14.99 4.42
C SER A 535 -14.28 13.84 4.34
N GLY A 536 -14.31 13.00 5.39
CA GLY A 536 -15.30 11.94 5.51
C GLY A 536 -16.75 12.45 5.40
N LEU A 537 -17.06 13.62 5.96
CA LEU A 537 -18.41 14.20 5.82
C LEU A 537 -18.78 14.50 4.36
N ILE A 538 -17.83 15.00 3.56
CA ILE A 538 -18.12 15.27 2.14
C ILE A 538 -18.40 13.95 1.42
N GLU A 539 -17.66 12.89 1.70
CA GLU A 539 -17.93 11.55 1.18
C GLU A 539 -19.33 11.06 1.59
N THR A 540 -19.68 11.20 2.87
CA THR A 540 -21.01 10.85 3.41
C THR A 540 -22.15 11.59 2.72
N LEU A 541 -22.04 12.92 2.58
CA LEU A 541 -23.05 13.73 1.89
C LEU A 541 -23.15 13.35 0.41
N SER A 542 -22.01 13.04 -0.20
CA SER A 542 -21.92 12.62 -1.59
C SER A 542 -22.60 11.24 -1.78
N ASN A 543 -22.45 10.32 -0.83
CA ASN A 543 -23.16 9.03 -0.82
C ASN A 543 -24.68 9.22 -0.66
N ILE A 544 -25.14 10.17 0.16
CA ILE A 544 -26.57 10.51 0.25
C ILE A 544 -27.08 11.06 -1.07
N TYR A 545 -26.30 11.94 -1.70
CA TYR A 545 -26.63 12.52 -2.99
C TYR A 545 -26.72 11.46 -4.10
N VAL A 546 -25.73 10.57 -4.19
CA VAL A 546 -25.74 9.45 -5.14
C VAL A 546 -26.93 8.55 -4.87
N ASN A 547 -27.27 8.20 -3.62
CA ASN A 547 -28.46 7.40 -3.30
C ASN A 547 -29.76 8.00 -3.88
N ARG A 548 -29.92 9.33 -3.88
CA ARG A 548 -31.06 9.98 -4.57
C ARG A 548 -31.07 9.68 -6.07
N MET A 549 -29.92 9.71 -6.73
CA MET A 549 -29.76 9.35 -8.14
C MET A 549 -29.96 7.86 -8.38
N GLU A 550 -29.45 6.99 -7.51
CA GLU A 550 -29.65 5.54 -7.60
C GLU A 550 -31.14 5.18 -7.58
N LYS A 551 -31.94 5.92 -6.81
CA LYS A 551 -33.40 5.75 -6.79
C LYS A 551 -34.05 6.03 -8.14
N PHE A 552 -33.56 7.02 -8.90
CA PHE A 552 -34.01 7.24 -10.27
C PHE A 552 -33.86 5.97 -11.13
N LEU A 553 -32.74 5.25 -10.98
CA LEU A 553 -32.49 4.00 -11.71
C LEU A 553 -33.33 2.84 -11.15
N ILE A 554 -33.38 2.67 -9.83
CA ILE A 554 -34.07 1.56 -9.17
C ILE A 554 -35.59 1.63 -9.35
N ASP A 555 -36.16 2.83 -9.39
CA ASP A 555 -37.61 3.02 -9.50
C ASP A 555 -38.15 2.74 -10.91
N GLN A 556 -37.26 2.54 -11.91
CA GLN A 556 -37.63 2.11 -13.26
C GLN A 556 -38.27 0.72 -13.25
N SER A 557 -39.29 0.52 -14.08
CA SER A 557 -40.14 -0.68 -14.08
C SER A 557 -39.38 -2.00 -14.32
N SER A 558 -38.25 -1.92 -15.02
CA SER A 558 -37.33 -3.00 -15.34
C SER A 558 -36.43 -3.41 -14.16
N MET A 559 -35.93 -2.46 -13.37
CA MET A 559 -35.15 -2.74 -12.15
C MET A 559 -36.00 -3.39 -11.05
N LYS A 560 -37.31 -3.11 -11.05
CA LYS A 560 -38.29 -3.76 -10.18
C LYS A 560 -38.48 -5.25 -10.45
N GLN A 561 -37.93 -5.79 -11.55
CA GLN A 561 -37.97 -7.23 -11.87
C GLN A 561 -36.84 -8.03 -11.18
N ASN A 562 -36.28 -7.49 -10.10
CA ASN A 562 -35.22 -8.08 -9.28
C ASN A 562 -33.91 -8.37 -10.05
N GLU A 563 -33.52 -7.46 -10.93
CA GLU A 563 -32.18 -7.46 -11.53
C GLU A 563 -31.10 -7.20 -10.46
N PHE A 564 -29.87 -7.62 -10.74
CA PHE A 564 -28.75 -7.37 -9.85
C PHE A 564 -28.38 -5.89 -9.86
N TYR A 565 -28.12 -5.32 -8.69
CA TYR A 565 -27.71 -3.92 -8.54
C TYR A 565 -26.75 -3.76 -7.36
N GLY A 566 -25.71 -2.97 -7.54
CA GLY A 566 -24.97 -2.41 -6.42
C GLY A 566 -23.91 -1.40 -6.85
N ARG A 567 -23.18 -0.87 -5.86
CA ARG A 567 -22.23 0.23 -6.05
C ARG A 567 -20.96 0.03 -5.23
N TYR A 568 -19.81 0.32 -5.83
CA TYR A 568 -18.51 0.49 -5.17
C TYR A 568 -18.06 1.94 -5.31
N HIS A 569 -18.07 2.71 -4.21
CA HIS A 569 -17.79 4.15 -4.21
C HIS A 569 -18.57 4.91 -5.31
N ASN A 570 -17.89 5.34 -6.37
CA ASN A 570 -18.44 6.12 -7.48
C ASN A 570 -18.80 5.27 -8.71
N GLN A 571 -18.67 3.94 -8.63
CA GLN A 571 -18.95 2.99 -9.71
C GLN A 571 -20.20 2.18 -9.38
N ILE A 572 -21.22 2.26 -10.23
CA ILE A 572 -22.47 1.50 -10.14
C ILE A 572 -22.38 0.34 -11.13
N PHE A 573 -22.88 -0.83 -10.72
CA PHE A 573 -23.06 -2.00 -11.56
C PHE A 573 -24.50 -2.52 -11.46
N PHE A 574 -25.09 -2.88 -12.59
CA PHE A 574 -26.34 -3.61 -12.61
C PHE A 574 -26.50 -4.49 -13.85
N THR A 575 -27.44 -5.44 -13.79
CA THR A 575 -27.83 -6.28 -14.93
C THR A 575 -29.07 -5.73 -15.63
N TRP A 576 -29.18 -5.98 -16.94
CA TRP A 576 -30.29 -5.53 -17.75
C TRP A 576 -30.74 -6.59 -18.75
N ASN A 577 -32.02 -6.98 -18.67
CA ASN A 577 -32.63 -7.98 -19.53
C ASN A 577 -33.70 -7.43 -20.49
N GLN A 578 -34.02 -6.13 -20.42
CA GLN A 578 -34.99 -5.50 -21.33
C GLN A 578 -34.31 -4.99 -22.62
N SER A 579 -35.06 -4.28 -23.46
CA SER A 579 -34.54 -3.70 -24.70
C SER A 579 -33.39 -2.71 -24.42
N LEU A 580 -32.40 -2.68 -25.32
CA LEU A 580 -31.30 -1.71 -25.23
C LEU A 580 -31.76 -0.28 -25.52
N ASP A 581 -32.80 -0.11 -26.33
CA ASP A 581 -33.39 1.20 -26.62
C ASP A 581 -34.00 1.83 -25.35
N GLU A 582 -34.70 1.03 -24.53
CA GLU A 582 -35.23 1.48 -23.24
C GLU A 582 -34.11 1.85 -22.27
N LEU A 583 -33.05 1.04 -22.20
CA LEU A 583 -31.86 1.34 -21.39
C LEU A 583 -31.26 2.69 -21.80
N GLN A 584 -31.05 2.92 -23.09
CA GLN A 584 -30.50 4.17 -23.61
C GLN A 584 -31.39 5.36 -23.28
N GLN A 585 -32.72 5.22 -23.35
CA GLN A 585 -33.66 6.29 -22.98
C GLN A 585 -33.58 6.63 -21.48
N ILE A 586 -33.49 5.63 -20.60
CA ILE A 586 -33.34 5.83 -19.15
C ILE A 586 -32.00 6.51 -18.84
N LEU A 587 -30.90 6.02 -19.42
CA LEU A 587 -29.57 6.60 -19.22
C LEU A 587 -29.50 8.03 -19.75
N LYS A 588 -30.15 8.33 -20.89
CA LYS A 588 -30.24 9.70 -21.43
C LYS A 588 -31.06 10.61 -20.52
N SER A 589 -32.15 10.10 -19.94
CA SER A 589 -32.97 10.86 -19.00
C SER A 589 -32.21 11.17 -17.71
N MET A 590 -31.51 10.17 -17.15
CA MET A 590 -30.65 10.34 -15.98
C MET A 590 -29.54 11.36 -16.24
N THR A 591 -28.78 11.21 -17.33
CA THR A 591 -27.69 12.14 -17.67
C THR A 591 -28.19 13.56 -17.93
N SER A 592 -29.43 13.73 -18.41
CA SER A 592 -30.05 15.05 -18.57
C SER A 592 -30.46 15.68 -17.23
N GLU A 593 -31.06 14.90 -16.33
CA GLU A 593 -31.42 15.37 -14.98
C GLU A 593 -30.18 15.75 -14.16
N TYR A 594 -29.11 14.97 -14.31
CA TYR A 594 -27.85 15.12 -13.59
C TYR A 594 -26.72 15.70 -14.47
N HIS A 595 -27.04 16.61 -15.39
CA HIS A 595 -26.12 17.18 -16.40
C HIS A 595 -24.84 17.85 -15.85
N HIS A 596 -24.81 18.18 -14.56
CA HIS A 596 -23.63 18.75 -13.89
C HIS A 596 -22.62 17.68 -13.44
N LEU A 597 -22.97 16.40 -13.56
CA LEU A 597 -22.08 15.26 -13.32
C LEU A 597 -21.53 14.74 -14.64
N ASN A 598 -20.31 14.22 -14.60
CA ASN A 598 -19.72 13.53 -15.73
C ASN A 598 -19.85 12.01 -15.54
N PHE A 599 -20.48 11.34 -16.50
CA PHE A 599 -20.77 9.91 -16.46
C PHE A 599 -19.96 9.18 -17.53
N ASP A 600 -19.24 8.14 -17.11
CA ASP A 600 -18.65 7.16 -18.02
C ASP A 600 -19.48 5.86 -17.94
N ILE A 601 -20.19 5.54 -19.03
CA ILE A 601 -21.20 4.49 -19.06
C ILE A 601 -20.83 3.45 -20.10
N HIS A 602 -20.73 2.19 -19.66
CA HIS A 602 -20.48 1.05 -20.54
C HIS A 602 -21.55 -0.01 -20.33
N PHE A 603 -21.99 -0.65 -21.41
CA PHE A 603 -22.89 -1.78 -21.30
C PHE A 603 -22.69 -2.81 -22.41
N GLY A 604 -22.98 -4.06 -22.11
CA GLY A 604 -22.94 -5.16 -23.05
C GLY A 604 -22.81 -6.52 -22.37
N LYS A 605 -22.60 -7.57 -23.16
CA LYS A 605 -22.36 -8.93 -22.65
C LYS A 605 -20.96 -9.13 -22.08
N LYS A 606 -20.05 -8.19 -22.31
CA LYS A 606 -18.65 -8.22 -21.87
C LYS A 606 -18.28 -6.85 -21.31
N LEU A 607 -17.74 -6.78 -20.10
CA LEU A 607 -17.23 -5.52 -19.55
C LEU A 607 -16.19 -5.74 -18.45
N ASN A 608 -15.51 -4.65 -18.08
CA ASN A 608 -14.64 -4.60 -16.92
C ASN A 608 -15.34 -3.87 -15.77
N TYR A 609 -15.27 -4.43 -14.57
CA TYR A 609 -15.75 -3.79 -13.35
C TYR A 609 -14.78 -4.09 -12.21
N LEU A 610 -14.32 -3.05 -11.51
CA LEU A 610 -13.23 -3.16 -10.53
C LEU A 610 -11.99 -3.82 -11.16
N ASP A 611 -11.47 -4.87 -10.53
CA ASP A 611 -10.33 -5.69 -10.95
C ASP A 611 -10.78 -6.95 -11.71
N LEU A 612 -11.97 -6.95 -12.31
CA LEU A 612 -12.59 -8.11 -12.95
C LEU A 612 -12.99 -7.83 -14.39
N TYR A 613 -12.73 -8.80 -15.26
CA TYR A 613 -13.36 -8.91 -16.57
C TYR A 613 -14.52 -9.89 -16.45
N LEU A 614 -15.71 -9.47 -16.92
CA LEU A 614 -16.94 -10.23 -16.86
C LEU A 614 -17.47 -10.46 -18.27
N GLU A 615 -17.96 -11.66 -18.53
CA GLU A 615 -18.52 -12.05 -19.80
C GLU A 615 -19.69 -13.03 -19.62
N ASN A 616 -20.80 -12.76 -20.30
CA ASN A 616 -21.98 -13.62 -20.34
C ASN A 616 -21.97 -14.48 -21.61
N HIS A 617 -21.68 -15.78 -21.45
CA HIS A 617 -21.82 -16.78 -22.51
C HIS A 617 -23.17 -17.47 -22.37
N ASP A 618 -24.17 -16.88 -23.01
CA ASP A 618 -25.50 -17.47 -23.14
C ASP A 618 -26.15 -17.91 -21.82
N GLY A 619 -25.95 -17.13 -20.75
CA GLY A 619 -26.46 -17.39 -19.40
C GLY A 619 -25.41 -17.91 -18.42
N ILE A 620 -24.19 -18.17 -18.88
CA ILE A 620 -23.08 -18.63 -18.04
C ILE A 620 -22.11 -17.47 -17.81
N LEU A 621 -21.80 -17.18 -16.55
CA LEU A 621 -20.81 -16.16 -16.19
C LEU A 621 -19.40 -16.70 -16.39
N TYR A 622 -18.62 -15.99 -17.19
CA TYR A 622 -17.18 -16.11 -17.30
C TYR A 622 -16.53 -14.90 -16.64
N SER A 623 -15.65 -15.13 -15.67
CA SER A 623 -14.92 -14.06 -15.00
C SER A 623 -13.43 -14.37 -14.93
N ARG A 624 -12.61 -13.32 -14.97
CA ARG A 624 -11.16 -13.41 -14.74
C ARG A 624 -10.65 -12.12 -14.13
N VAL A 625 -9.52 -12.19 -13.43
CA VAL A 625 -8.84 -11.00 -12.93
C VAL A 625 -8.39 -10.13 -14.11
N HIS A 626 -8.79 -8.86 -14.09
CA HIS A 626 -8.39 -7.84 -15.04
C HIS A 626 -7.45 -6.86 -14.34
N TYR A 627 -6.20 -6.82 -14.80
CA TYR A 627 -5.26 -5.78 -14.40
C TYR A 627 -5.38 -4.64 -15.40
N GLN A 628 -5.84 -3.47 -14.95
CA GLN A 628 -5.64 -2.25 -15.74
C GLN A 628 -4.13 -2.08 -15.93
N GLU A 629 -3.68 -1.83 -17.16
CA GLU A 629 -2.25 -1.77 -17.53
C GLU A 629 -1.42 -0.80 -16.67
N ASN A 630 -2.09 0.14 -16.00
CA ASN A 630 -1.48 1.11 -15.12
C ASN A 630 -1.66 0.84 -13.62
N GLN A 631 -2.52 -0.07 -13.15
CA GLN A 631 -2.70 -0.27 -11.70
C GLN A 631 -1.59 -1.13 -11.10
N GLN A 632 -0.59 -0.49 -10.48
CA GLN A 632 0.25 -1.19 -9.51
C GLN A 632 -0.58 -1.54 -8.27
N PRO A 633 -0.46 -2.75 -7.69
CA PRO A 633 -1.10 -3.07 -6.43
C PRO A 633 -0.62 -2.07 -5.36
N SER A 634 -1.53 -1.25 -4.88
CA SER A 634 -1.33 -0.36 -3.75
C SER A 634 -1.20 -1.19 -2.48
N THR A 635 0.00 -1.69 -2.20
CA THR A 635 0.37 -2.19 -0.88
C THR A 635 1.47 -1.30 -0.32
N LEU A 636 1.13 -0.11 0.16
CA LEU A 636 1.99 0.68 1.06
C LEU A 636 1.15 1.79 1.75
N PRO A 637 1.56 2.32 2.91
CA PRO A 637 2.09 1.66 4.12
C PRO A 637 1.74 2.46 5.43
N TYR A 638 2.52 2.24 6.50
CA TYR A 638 2.57 2.94 7.81
C TYR A 638 1.73 2.31 8.93
N ILE A 639 2.40 1.50 9.75
CA ILE A 639 2.15 1.50 11.20
C ILE A 639 3.27 2.35 11.80
N SER A 640 2.84 3.35 12.56
CA SER A 640 3.61 4.29 13.37
C SER A 640 4.70 3.65 14.22
#